data_AF-A0A7X7VC51-F1
#
_entry.id   AF-A0A7X7VC51-F1
#
_cell.length_a   1.000
_cell.length_b   1.000
_cell.length_c   1.000
_cell.angle_alpha   90.00
_cell.angle_beta   90.00
_cell.angle_gamma   90.00
#
_symmetry.space_group_name_H-M   'P 1'
#
loop_
_entity.id
_entity.type
_entity.pdbx_description
1 polymer ?
#
loop_
_entity_poly.entity_id
_entity_poly.type
_entity_poly.pdbx_seq_one_letter_code
_entity_poly.pdbx_strand_id
1 'polypeptide(L)'
;MAREQIEKTPAGGLPVVLVVDDDLAYLEKLQRALRDIYAVHTTTSGVEAIHLIKALPEVNVLVVNDDLPRMKGTELLRFLNEIFKSSESIIKILLTACPGNGATIDLASYGRIDCCLAKPDDPAALRRKISFLIAQRSREKRSSMRITIDGSRDVRIETGPHGEAKLVNLSENGMFLKTLTGFPEGAAVPLSITLPDGRQYTVNGRVVRRDSDHGGVAVEFESLDNADRLSLLQFMSDYVAIRDLAELKLRYPFLRTDEMVLFTDSVKIESLMREALVRRVEVAAVPARSGNPEILAFADIRPPSVCVLAGEKLDVKFKTSDLLFVSYQVGYATYNFETMIARIAADGRSLVCLYPRVMFYSEKRADRRISPAGDLRVEIPLPVPFDRVVRGRVTDISPNGLSFVAEPGAPVLLKGTPLETVAVCDGEKRLWEETGEIRHVVRTGGGEGQGLKYGVQFGISRQSIPSFQPPDPDFARPDKVPGRAPAGPTPDFVRQSLMTPHVVRLEDRRGEEIVGLLNTSLPLDDRPVPVVVIPPAFGKTKEVLFGLALTLCENFRLLGQPLAVIRYDGIRKKGESHNDPEAHEPPYEMLNTNFSQGASDIVTVLDWLQTNPKVRASSVVLLTFSFSALEARIVLRSEKERGRIDYWIACMGTPEFRDLMVRVNCGLDFLEHYQLGIKLGVMPVLGNLVNVDAYVADGVANAVATLEQAREDMRHLDLPITWIYGQFDNWVKSEFIRDVMSVQANAPREVIPVPIGHNARTSKEGLRLFGTITSLIYRFLHKRLIQPVMPGRKDMEVLRRAEKDRLPPRNLKNRTGYWKRYLIGDDKLLGFDVMALSDDYQELMRDQLRALELRPGDRLLDLGGGTGNFVEHLLAAGGELPSQITVADLIPEAMKRAARKLTSRFPVLREPGRFDLLALDLEMSRYLAVRRFLDGEVGTFEEMAERVENLTLESAIKVREDYSPRLHRILRGERITPAHDDWLKTRFDLQEYRIITDFNRAARFVRGLAEGRPDYRRLILPGTLEGTFHLPVKAGWYNKVLMSLVLSYIFDPLETLKEVRRVIMPGGLLVLSSMRPDTDASGPFTRLLEKIEATPEEALPPERPKALLIESLRVFLNDAQELVDLEEAGTFDFFDPEKLEGLLEETGWDILRFQPSYGTPPQGYVYVAKARDTNGKI
;
A
#
# COMPACT_ATOMS: atom_id res chain seq x y z
N MET A 1 42.29 -55.94 -28.32
CA MET A 1 42.95 -54.61 -28.25
C MET A 1 42.31 -53.71 -29.29
N ALA A 2 41.86 -52.49 -29.03
CA ALA A 2 41.43 -51.79 -27.82
C ALA A 2 40.71 -50.54 -28.36
N ARG A 3 39.42 -50.34 -28.05
CA ARG A 3 38.70 -49.08 -28.29
C ARG A 3 38.29 -48.57 -26.92
N GLU A 4 38.99 -47.52 -26.49
CA GLU A 4 38.88 -46.94 -25.17
C GLU A 4 37.54 -46.25 -24.96
N GLN A 5 37.12 -46.37 -23.70
CA GLN A 5 35.89 -45.95 -23.09
C GLN A 5 35.74 -44.43 -23.14
N ILE A 6 34.67 -43.97 -23.77
CA ILE A 6 34.09 -42.65 -23.50
C ILE A 6 33.36 -42.79 -22.16
N GLU A 7 33.89 -42.10 -21.14
CA GLU A 7 33.32 -42.02 -19.81
C GLU A 7 31.86 -41.59 -19.84
N LYS A 8 31.03 -42.37 -19.14
CA LYS A 8 29.60 -42.14 -18.95
C LYS A 8 29.37 -40.89 -18.10
N THR A 9 28.70 -39.89 -18.68
CA THR A 9 27.98 -38.85 -17.95
C THR A 9 26.88 -39.48 -17.07
N PRO A 10 26.60 -38.98 -15.85
CA PRO A 10 25.55 -39.55 -14.99
C PRO A 10 24.16 -39.37 -15.62
N ALA A 11 23.25 -40.29 -15.32
CA ALA A 11 21.91 -40.40 -15.89
C ALA A 11 21.06 -39.11 -15.76
N GLY A 12 20.70 -38.52 -16.90
CA GLY A 12 19.68 -37.47 -17.05
C GLY A 12 19.07 -37.58 -18.46
N GLY A 13 17.75 -37.45 -18.58
CA GLY A 13 17.03 -37.62 -19.86
C GLY A 13 17.44 -36.62 -20.94
N LEU A 14 17.13 -36.90 -22.21
CA LEU A 14 17.34 -35.96 -23.33
C LEU A 14 16.60 -34.63 -23.05
N PRO A 15 17.18 -33.46 -23.36
CA PRO A 15 16.48 -32.19 -23.18
C PRO A 15 15.17 -32.16 -23.97
N VAL A 16 14.12 -31.66 -23.32
CA VAL A 16 12.76 -31.61 -23.87
C VAL A 16 12.56 -30.33 -24.68
N VAL A 17 12.17 -30.48 -25.94
CA VAL A 17 11.88 -29.38 -26.88
C VAL A 17 10.39 -29.45 -27.25
N LEU A 18 9.62 -28.41 -26.92
CA LEU A 18 8.24 -28.25 -27.34
C LEU A 18 8.15 -27.29 -28.52
N VAL A 19 7.55 -27.72 -29.62
CA VAL A 19 7.34 -26.91 -30.84
C VAL A 19 5.85 -26.66 -31.04
N VAL A 20 5.47 -25.40 -31.21
CA VAL A 20 4.10 -24.94 -31.42
C VAL A 20 4.00 -24.24 -32.77
N ASP A 21 3.36 -24.87 -33.74
CA ASP A 21 3.19 -24.36 -35.10
C ASP A 21 1.91 -24.94 -35.71
N ASP A 22 1.12 -24.14 -36.39
CA ASP A 22 -0.15 -24.56 -37.02
C ASP A 22 0.07 -25.39 -38.30
N ASP A 23 1.28 -25.42 -38.87
CA ASP A 23 1.66 -26.25 -40.00
C ASP A 23 2.15 -27.65 -39.57
N LEU A 24 1.29 -28.65 -39.74
CA LEU A 24 1.59 -30.06 -39.45
C LEU A 24 2.79 -30.61 -40.22
N ALA A 25 2.98 -30.22 -41.49
CA ALA A 25 4.09 -30.70 -42.30
C ALA A 25 5.43 -30.14 -41.79
N TYR A 26 5.41 -28.89 -41.32
CA TYR A 26 6.56 -28.26 -40.68
C TYR A 26 6.90 -28.92 -39.34
N LEU A 27 5.90 -29.22 -38.50
CA LEU A 27 6.10 -29.94 -37.23
C LEU A 27 6.74 -31.32 -37.44
N GLU A 28 6.26 -32.12 -38.42
CA GLU A 28 6.86 -33.42 -38.73
C GLU A 28 8.32 -33.29 -39.17
N LYS A 29 8.63 -32.27 -39.99
CA LYS A 29 9.98 -31.99 -40.47
C LYS A 29 10.92 -31.64 -39.32
N LEU A 30 10.47 -30.79 -38.39
CA LEU A 30 11.24 -30.41 -37.20
C LEU A 30 11.42 -31.60 -36.24
N GLN A 31 10.38 -32.39 -36.02
CA GLN A 31 10.46 -33.57 -35.17
C GLN A 31 11.50 -34.57 -35.70
N ARG A 32 11.53 -34.83 -37.01
CA ARG A 32 12.55 -35.71 -37.63
C ARG A 32 13.96 -35.14 -37.50
N ALA A 33 14.14 -33.82 -37.62
CA ALA A 33 15.45 -33.18 -37.58
C ALA A 33 16.06 -33.08 -36.16
N LEU A 34 15.21 -33.05 -35.13
CA LEU A 34 15.60 -32.79 -33.74
C LEU A 34 15.61 -34.04 -32.83
N ARG A 35 14.87 -35.10 -33.17
CA ARG A 35 14.70 -36.31 -32.32
C ARG A 35 15.98 -37.07 -31.99
N ASP A 36 17.04 -36.90 -32.79
CA ASP A 36 18.32 -37.61 -32.57
C ASP A 36 19.11 -37.05 -31.36
N ILE A 37 18.75 -35.84 -30.88
CA ILE A 37 19.45 -35.13 -29.80
C ILE A 37 18.49 -34.69 -28.68
N TYR A 38 17.19 -34.55 -28.97
CA TYR A 38 16.21 -33.99 -28.04
C TYR A 38 14.95 -34.86 -27.93
N ALA A 39 14.26 -34.79 -26.79
CA ALA A 39 12.90 -35.31 -26.63
C ALA A 39 11.91 -34.27 -27.18
N VAL A 40 11.40 -34.49 -28.40
CA VAL A 40 10.60 -33.49 -29.13
C VAL A 40 9.10 -33.74 -28.97
N HIS A 41 8.39 -32.75 -28.46
CA HIS A 41 6.92 -32.68 -28.41
C HIS A 41 6.44 -31.59 -29.37
N THR A 42 5.32 -31.82 -30.04
CA THR A 42 4.75 -30.89 -31.02
C THR A 42 3.25 -30.69 -30.75
N THR A 43 2.74 -29.49 -31.05
CA THR A 43 1.30 -29.17 -31.01
C THR A 43 0.98 -28.04 -31.99
N THR A 44 -0.29 -27.96 -32.41
CA THR A 44 -0.78 -26.97 -33.37
C THR A 44 -1.47 -25.77 -32.73
N SER A 45 -1.63 -25.76 -31.40
CA SER A 45 -2.37 -24.70 -30.69
C SER A 45 -1.65 -24.23 -29.43
N GLY A 46 -1.65 -22.92 -29.19
CA GLY A 46 -1.15 -22.35 -27.94
C GLY A 46 -1.88 -22.86 -26.69
N VAL A 47 -3.18 -23.17 -26.79
CA VAL A 47 -3.96 -23.73 -25.67
C VAL A 47 -3.50 -25.14 -25.32
N GLU A 48 -3.25 -25.98 -26.32
CA GLU A 48 -2.68 -27.32 -26.10
C GLU A 48 -1.24 -27.27 -25.58
N ALA A 49 -0.45 -26.30 -26.05
CA ALA A 49 0.90 -26.08 -25.54
C ALA A 49 0.90 -25.82 -24.03
N ILE A 50 -0.07 -25.03 -23.53
CA ILE A 50 -0.24 -24.79 -22.09
C ILE A 50 -0.53 -26.09 -21.33
N HIS A 51 -1.36 -26.99 -21.89
CA HIS A 51 -1.65 -28.28 -21.26
C HIS A 51 -0.43 -29.21 -21.27
N LEU A 52 0.33 -29.23 -22.36
CA LEU A 52 1.57 -30.01 -22.47
C LEU A 52 2.63 -29.52 -21.49
N ILE A 53 2.80 -28.20 -21.33
CA ILE A 53 3.74 -27.62 -20.35
C ILE A 53 3.35 -28.02 -18.91
N LYS A 54 2.05 -28.16 -18.60
CA LYS A 54 1.58 -28.66 -17.29
C LYS A 54 1.80 -30.16 -17.10
N ALA A 55 1.70 -30.95 -18.17
CA ALA A 55 1.74 -32.40 -18.11
C ALA A 55 3.18 -32.96 -18.18
N LEU A 56 4.10 -32.24 -18.83
CA LEU A 56 5.49 -32.66 -18.96
C LEU A 56 6.29 -32.32 -17.69
N PRO A 57 7.18 -33.21 -17.22
CA PRO A 57 7.94 -32.98 -16.00
C PRO A 57 8.90 -31.78 -16.10
N GLU A 58 9.46 -31.52 -17.28
CA GLU A 58 10.32 -30.37 -17.57
C GLU A 58 10.33 -30.07 -19.07
N VAL A 59 10.29 -28.79 -19.46
CA VAL A 59 10.45 -28.33 -20.85
C VAL A 59 11.67 -27.42 -20.91
N ASN A 60 12.71 -27.78 -21.67
CA ASN A 60 13.95 -27.02 -21.72
C ASN A 60 13.94 -25.93 -22.80
N VAL A 61 13.25 -26.17 -23.92
CA VAL A 61 13.14 -25.24 -25.05
C VAL A 61 11.71 -25.21 -25.56
N LEU A 62 11.19 -24.00 -25.78
CA LEU A 62 9.88 -23.76 -26.40
C LEU A 62 10.10 -22.97 -27.70
N VAL A 63 9.69 -23.55 -28.82
CA VAL A 63 9.70 -22.93 -30.15
C VAL A 63 8.26 -22.62 -30.54
N VAL A 64 7.94 -21.36 -30.83
CA VAL A 64 6.56 -20.92 -31.10
C VAL A 64 6.49 -20.12 -32.39
N ASN A 65 5.55 -20.45 -33.28
CA ASN A 65 5.17 -19.59 -34.39
C ASN A 65 4.40 -18.36 -33.88
N ASP A 66 4.75 -17.15 -34.31
CA ASP A 66 4.03 -15.94 -33.90
C ASP A 66 2.60 -15.90 -34.45
N ASP A 67 2.41 -16.38 -35.68
CA ASP A 67 1.14 -16.30 -36.42
C ASP A 67 0.23 -17.52 -36.16
N LEU A 68 0.04 -17.88 -34.89
CA LEU A 68 -0.84 -18.98 -34.50
C LEU A 68 -2.32 -18.56 -34.55
N PRO A 69 -3.24 -19.45 -34.99
CA PRO A 69 -4.67 -19.17 -34.99
C PRO A 69 -5.25 -19.12 -33.55
N ARG A 70 -6.18 -18.17 -33.32
CA ARG A 70 -6.91 -17.91 -32.06
C ARG A 70 -6.11 -17.29 -30.90
N MET A 71 -4.80 -17.52 -30.83
CA MET A 71 -3.91 -16.94 -29.82
C MET A 71 -2.55 -16.74 -30.48
N LYS A 72 -2.08 -15.50 -30.58
CA LYS A 72 -0.76 -15.24 -31.18
C LYS A 72 0.36 -15.84 -30.33
N GLY A 73 1.48 -16.18 -30.96
CA GLY A 73 2.64 -16.73 -30.25
C GLY A 73 3.17 -15.78 -29.17
N THR A 74 3.16 -14.48 -29.43
CA THR A 74 3.45 -13.42 -28.44
C THR A 74 2.47 -13.41 -27.25
N GLU A 75 1.17 -13.61 -27.48
CA GLU A 75 0.16 -13.71 -26.41
C GLU A 75 0.33 -14.98 -25.57
N LEU A 76 0.66 -16.11 -26.20
CA LEU A 76 0.99 -17.35 -25.50
C LEU A 76 2.21 -17.15 -24.58
N LEU A 77 3.26 -16.49 -25.07
CA LEU A 77 4.47 -16.23 -24.27
C LEU A 77 4.19 -15.29 -23.08
N ARG A 78 3.35 -14.26 -23.27
CA ARG A 78 2.88 -13.38 -22.18
C ARG A 78 2.09 -14.16 -21.13
N PHE A 79 1.12 -14.95 -21.57
CA PHE A 79 0.30 -15.79 -20.68
C PHE A 79 1.16 -16.80 -19.91
N LEU A 80 2.15 -17.41 -20.57
CA LEU A 80 3.08 -18.32 -19.90
C LEU A 80 3.91 -17.61 -18.83
N ASN A 81 4.29 -16.36 -19.07
CA ASN A 81 5.03 -15.53 -18.12
C ASN A 81 4.18 -15.15 -16.90
N GLU A 82 2.92 -14.79 -17.10
CA GLU A 82 1.99 -14.38 -16.04
C GLU A 82 1.57 -15.55 -15.13
N ILE A 83 1.43 -16.76 -15.69
CA ILE A 83 0.79 -17.89 -14.99
C ILE A 83 1.79 -18.96 -14.53
N PHE A 84 2.90 -19.17 -15.24
CA PHE A 84 3.87 -20.23 -14.91
C PHE A 84 5.21 -19.65 -14.46
N LYS A 85 5.46 -19.72 -13.15
CA LYS A 85 6.75 -19.33 -12.55
C LYS A 85 7.95 -20.14 -13.07
N SER A 86 7.74 -21.34 -13.63
CA SER A 86 8.79 -22.14 -14.27
C SER A 86 9.12 -21.70 -15.70
N SER A 87 8.32 -20.83 -16.32
CA SER A 87 8.50 -20.44 -17.72
C SER A 87 9.80 -19.65 -17.97
N GLU A 88 10.37 -19.02 -16.95
CA GLU A 88 11.67 -18.34 -16.99
C GLU A 88 12.84 -19.31 -17.19
N SER A 89 12.66 -20.58 -16.77
CA SER A 89 13.65 -21.64 -16.93
C SER A 89 13.69 -22.24 -18.35
N ILE A 90 12.73 -21.90 -19.21
CA ILE A 90 12.58 -22.42 -20.57
C ILE A 90 13.30 -21.49 -21.55
N ILE A 91 14.03 -22.02 -22.54
CA ILE A 91 14.58 -21.22 -23.64
C ILE A 91 13.45 -20.92 -24.63
N LYS A 92 13.06 -19.66 -24.81
CA LYS A 92 11.94 -19.27 -25.68
C LYS A 92 12.45 -18.78 -27.05
N ILE A 93 12.05 -19.47 -28.12
CA ILE A 93 12.38 -19.13 -29.51
C ILE A 93 11.09 -18.78 -30.25
N LEU A 94 10.98 -17.54 -30.72
CA LEU A 94 9.86 -17.07 -31.55
C LEU A 94 10.24 -17.20 -33.03
N LEU A 95 9.40 -17.87 -33.82
CA LEU A 95 9.47 -17.93 -35.27
C LEU A 95 8.49 -16.91 -35.85
N THR A 96 8.97 -16.02 -36.71
CA THR A 96 8.15 -14.96 -37.34
C THR A 96 8.47 -14.86 -38.83
N ALA A 97 7.62 -14.19 -39.61
CA ALA A 97 7.78 -14.03 -41.05
C ALA A 97 8.67 -12.84 -41.47
N CYS A 98 9.14 -12.01 -40.54
CA CYS A 98 9.56 -10.63 -40.84
C CYS A 98 10.56 -10.44 -42.01
N PRO A 99 10.17 -9.72 -43.08
CA PRO A 99 11.04 -8.79 -43.80
C PRO A 99 10.92 -7.38 -43.18
N GLY A 100 11.98 -6.57 -43.30
CA GLY A 100 12.22 -5.36 -42.48
C GLY A 100 11.26 -4.17 -42.60
N ASN A 101 11.48 -3.23 -41.66
CA ASN A 101 10.96 -1.86 -41.47
C ASN A 101 9.70 -1.69 -40.60
N GLY A 102 9.90 -1.27 -39.34
CA GLY A 102 8.98 -0.36 -38.63
C GLY A 102 8.28 -0.86 -37.36
N ALA A 103 8.13 -2.17 -37.16
CA ALA A 103 7.58 -2.70 -35.91
C ALA A 103 8.71 -3.25 -35.04
N THR A 104 9.23 -2.42 -34.13
CA THR A 104 9.97 -2.93 -32.98
C THR A 104 8.95 -3.70 -32.14
N ILE A 105 8.92 -5.03 -32.22
CA ILE A 105 8.21 -5.81 -31.21
C ILE A 105 8.86 -5.41 -29.88
N ASP A 106 8.12 -4.72 -29.02
CA ASP A 106 8.59 -4.39 -27.69
C ASP A 106 8.66 -5.69 -26.87
N LEU A 107 9.82 -6.33 -26.93
CA LEU A 107 10.12 -7.59 -26.26
C LEU A 107 9.98 -7.50 -24.73
N ALA A 108 9.91 -6.29 -24.15
CA ALA A 108 9.70 -6.10 -22.72
C ALA A 108 8.28 -6.50 -22.27
N SER A 109 7.28 -6.33 -23.14
CA SER A 109 5.85 -6.52 -22.83
C SER A 109 5.37 -7.99 -22.83
N TYR A 110 6.18 -8.94 -23.34
CA TYR A 110 5.77 -10.34 -23.58
C TYR A 110 6.59 -11.40 -22.80
N GLY A 111 7.43 -10.95 -21.86
CA GLY A 111 8.37 -11.79 -21.11
C GLY A 111 9.69 -12.07 -21.87
N ARG A 112 10.68 -12.64 -21.19
CA ARG A 112 12.02 -12.89 -21.76
C ARG A 112 11.97 -13.86 -22.95
N ILE A 113 12.13 -13.36 -24.17
CA ILE A 113 12.32 -14.15 -25.41
C ILE A 113 13.83 -14.30 -25.66
N ASP A 114 14.36 -15.52 -25.68
CA ASP A 114 15.81 -15.74 -25.82
C ASP A 114 16.29 -15.63 -27.28
N CYS A 115 15.40 -15.83 -28.26
CA CYS A 115 15.72 -15.70 -29.68
C CYS A 115 14.48 -15.46 -30.55
N CYS A 116 14.56 -14.55 -31.52
CA CYS A 116 13.56 -14.39 -32.58
C CYS A 116 14.21 -14.72 -33.93
N LEU A 117 13.57 -15.55 -34.75
CA LEU A 117 14.11 -16.01 -36.03
C LEU A 117 13.04 -15.95 -37.12
N ALA A 118 13.47 -15.66 -38.36
CA ALA A 118 12.65 -15.98 -39.52
C ALA A 118 12.42 -17.49 -39.57
N LYS A 119 11.20 -17.95 -39.87
CA LYS A 119 10.86 -19.39 -39.98
C LYS A 119 11.83 -20.06 -40.98
N PRO A 120 12.76 -20.93 -40.54
CA PRO A 120 13.84 -21.41 -41.40
C PRO A 120 13.37 -22.48 -42.37
N ASP A 121 13.79 -22.37 -43.63
CA ASP A 121 13.56 -23.39 -44.68
C ASP A 121 14.28 -24.71 -44.36
N ASP A 122 15.46 -24.62 -43.74
CA ASP A 122 16.28 -25.75 -43.31
C ASP A 122 16.22 -25.94 -41.77
N PRO A 123 15.61 -27.04 -41.27
CA PRO A 123 15.59 -27.40 -39.85
C PRO A 123 16.98 -27.48 -39.18
N ALA A 124 18.05 -27.74 -39.94
CA ALA A 124 19.39 -27.79 -39.37
C ALA A 124 19.87 -26.43 -38.83
N ALA A 125 19.35 -25.32 -39.37
CA ALA A 125 19.62 -23.98 -38.84
C ALA A 125 19.03 -23.80 -37.43
N LEU A 126 17.77 -24.23 -37.24
CA LEU A 126 17.12 -24.19 -35.92
C LEU A 126 17.84 -25.11 -34.93
N ARG A 127 18.23 -26.31 -35.37
CA ARG A 127 19.02 -27.25 -34.56
C ARG A 127 20.33 -26.63 -34.05
N ARG A 128 21.12 -26.00 -34.92
CA ARG A 128 22.36 -25.31 -34.53
C ARG A 128 22.09 -24.21 -33.51
N LYS A 129 21.00 -23.45 -33.68
CA LYS A 129 20.64 -22.36 -32.76
C LYS A 129 20.17 -22.89 -31.39
N ILE A 130 19.38 -23.96 -31.36
CA ILE A 130 18.97 -24.63 -30.12
C ILE A 130 20.21 -25.14 -29.37
N SER A 131 21.12 -25.82 -30.06
CA SER A 131 22.38 -26.30 -29.45
C SER A 131 23.23 -25.15 -28.90
N PHE A 132 23.32 -24.04 -29.65
CA PHE A 132 24.03 -22.83 -29.20
C PHE A 132 23.40 -22.23 -27.95
N LEU A 133 22.07 -22.09 -27.90
CA LEU A 133 21.38 -21.49 -26.76
C LEU A 133 21.43 -22.39 -25.51
N ILE A 134 21.32 -23.71 -25.67
CA ILE A 134 21.52 -24.68 -24.57
C ILE A 134 22.97 -24.61 -24.07
N ALA A 135 23.95 -24.58 -24.97
CA ALA A 135 25.37 -24.47 -24.61
C ALA A 135 25.68 -23.11 -23.94
N GLN A 136 25.07 -22.03 -24.41
CA GLN A 136 25.15 -20.71 -23.80
C GLN A 136 24.53 -20.72 -22.39
N ARG A 137 23.34 -21.29 -22.23
CA ARG A 137 22.68 -21.43 -20.91
C ARG A 137 23.46 -22.31 -19.95
N SER A 138 24.15 -23.33 -20.45
CA SER A 138 25.10 -24.14 -19.67
C SER A 138 26.37 -23.35 -19.28
N ARG A 139 26.89 -22.51 -20.18
CA ARG A 139 27.99 -21.56 -19.88
C ARG A 139 27.58 -20.46 -18.89
N GLU A 140 26.29 -20.14 -18.78
CA GLU A 140 25.72 -19.18 -17.84
C GLU A 140 25.50 -19.77 -16.43
N LYS A 141 25.46 -21.11 -16.28
CA LYS A 141 25.38 -21.83 -14.99
C LYS A 141 26.74 -21.96 -14.27
N ARG A 142 27.61 -20.95 -14.34
CA ARG A 142 28.92 -20.99 -13.64
C ARG A 142 28.78 -20.61 -12.16
N SER A 143 29.53 -21.32 -11.31
CA SER A 143 29.52 -21.13 -9.85
C SER A 143 30.30 -19.90 -9.36
N SER A 144 31.17 -19.30 -10.18
CA SER A 144 32.02 -18.17 -9.79
C SER A 144 32.12 -17.09 -10.87
N MET A 145 32.18 -15.84 -10.41
CA MET A 145 32.31 -14.63 -11.24
C MET A 145 33.66 -14.55 -11.94
N ARG A 146 33.61 -14.13 -13.21
CA ARG A 146 34.78 -13.84 -14.03
C ARG A 146 34.75 -12.40 -14.52
N ILE A 147 35.88 -11.71 -14.39
CA ILE A 147 36.10 -10.40 -15.02
C ILE A 147 36.98 -10.58 -16.26
N THR A 148 36.63 -9.92 -17.36
CA THR A 148 37.47 -9.85 -18.56
C THR A 148 38.47 -8.72 -18.38
N ILE A 149 39.74 -8.96 -18.71
CA ILE A 149 40.81 -7.97 -18.56
C ILE A 149 41.31 -7.60 -19.95
N ASP A 150 40.93 -6.43 -20.44
CA ASP A 150 41.33 -5.93 -21.76
C ASP A 150 42.70 -5.24 -21.66
N GLY A 151 43.77 -5.94 -22.08
CA GLY A 151 45.11 -5.36 -22.23
C GLY A 151 46.15 -5.90 -21.26
N SER A 152 47.15 -6.61 -21.79
CA SER A 152 48.18 -7.38 -21.07
C SER A 152 49.32 -6.54 -20.44
N ARG A 153 49.04 -5.33 -19.92
CA ARG A 153 50.08 -4.51 -19.28
C ARG A 153 50.00 -4.46 -17.76
N ASP A 154 48.84 -4.80 -17.19
CA ASP A 154 48.54 -4.55 -15.78
C ASP A 154 48.65 -5.81 -14.89
N VAL A 155 48.34 -7.00 -15.44
CA VAL A 155 48.50 -8.28 -14.72
C VAL A 155 49.49 -9.17 -15.46
N ARG A 156 50.60 -9.54 -14.81
CA ARG A 156 51.62 -10.44 -15.39
C ARG A 156 51.39 -11.86 -14.89
N ILE A 157 51.35 -12.81 -15.82
CA ILE A 157 51.21 -14.24 -15.53
C ILE A 157 52.43 -14.98 -16.07
N GLU A 158 53.22 -15.55 -15.16
CA GLU A 158 54.33 -16.44 -15.51
C GLU A 158 53.94 -17.89 -15.22
N THR A 159 54.04 -18.77 -16.22
CA THR A 159 53.60 -20.17 -16.12
C THR A 159 54.73 -21.15 -15.78
N GLY A 160 55.76 -20.67 -15.06
CA GLY A 160 56.98 -21.44 -14.76
C GLY A 160 57.79 -21.77 -16.04
N PRO A 161 58.22 -23.03 -16.27
CA PRO A 161 59.07 -23.40 -17.42
C PRO A 161 58.39 -23.31 -18.79
N HIS A 162 57.13 -22.87 -18.84
CA HIS A 162 56.28 -22.93 -20.03
C HIS A 162 56.04 -21.58 -20.74
N GLY A 163 56.64 -20.48 -20.26
CA GLY A 163 56.66 -19.17 -20.91
C GLY A 163 55.55 -18.20 -20.48
N GLU A 164 55.45 -17.05 -21.17
CA GLU A 164 54.43 -16.03 -20.91
C GLU A 164 53.05 -16.44 -21.45
N ALA A 165 52.01 -16.23 -20.64
CA ALA A 165 50.62 -16.45 -21.01
C ALA A 165 49.82 -15.15 -20.91
N LYS A 166 48.93 -14.90 -21.88
CA LYS A 166 48.06 -13.72 -21.83
C LYS A 166 46.77 -14.03 -21.09
N LEU A 167 46.54 -13.35 -19.97
CA LEU A 167 45.29 -13.42 -19.23
C LEU A 167 44.14 -12.85 -20.07
N VAL A 168 43.02 -13.57 -20.12
CA VAL A 168 41.81 -13.14 -20.80
C VAL A 168 40.71 -12.82 -19.79
N ASN A 169 40.49 -13.73 -18.83
CA ASN A 169 39.59 -13.50 -17.71
C ASN A 169 40.10 -14.18 -16.45
N LEU A 170 39.68 -13.63 -15.31
CA LEU A 170 40.10 -14.03 -13.98
C LEU A 170 38.88 -14.24 -13.07
N SER A 171 38.94 -15.24 -12.19
CA SER A 171 37.98 -15.50 -11.11
C SER A 171 38.70 -15.92 -9.84
N GLU A 172 37.97 -15.98 -8.72
CA GLU A 172 38.48 -16.47 -7.43
C GLU A 172 38.97 -17.93 -7.43
N ASN A 173 38.57 -18.75 -8.42
CA ASN A 173 38.88 -20.19 -8.47
C ASN A 173 39.61 -20.60 -9.75
N GLY A 174 39.99 -19.65 -10.61
CA GLY A 174 40.68 -19.98 -11.85
C GLY A 174 40.73 -18.83 -12.85
N MET A 175 41.32 -19.12 -14.00
CA MET A 175 41.52 -18.13 -15.08
C MET A 175 41.45 -18.78 -16.46
N PHE A 176 41.25 -17.95 -17.48
CA PHE A 176 41.45 -18.35 -18.86
C PHE A 176 42.69 -17.67 -19.43
N LEU A 177 43.60 -18.49 -19.92
CA LEU A 177 44.88 -18.07 -20.48
C LEU A 177 44.92 -18.36 -21.97
N LYS A 178 45.33 -17.36 -22.75
CA LYS A 178 45.74 -17.55 -24.13
C LYS A 178 47.24 -17.83 -24.17
N THR A 179 47.60 -19.02 -24.63
CA THR A 179 48.97 -19.55 -24.56
C THR A 179 49.47 -19.87 -25.97
N LEU A 180 50.77 -19.67 -26.21
CA LEU A 180 51.40 -20.02 -27.50
C LEU A 180 51.63 -21.53 -27.64
N THR A 181 51.87 -22.20 -26.52
CA THR A 181 51.99 -23.66 -26.39
C THR A 181 50.71 -24.23 -25.79
N GLY A 182 50.23 -25.35 -26.34
CA GLY A 182 49.01 -25.98 -25.85
C GLY A 182 49.28 -26.89 -24.65
N PHE A 183 48.58 -26.70 -23.53
CA PHE A 183 48.60 -27.62 -22.39
C PHE A 183 47.51 -28.69 -22.53
N PRO A 184 47.77 -29.97 -22.19
CA PRO A 184 46.75 -31.01 -22.19
C PRO A 184 45.81 -30.86 -20.99
N GLU A 185 44.56 -31.32 -21.14
CA GLU A 185 43.61 -31.38 -20.02
C GLU A 185 44.17 -32.30 -18.92
N GLY A 186 44.06 -31.85 -17.68
CA GLY A 186 44.62 -32.51 -16.51
C GLY A 186 46.06 -32.10 -16.13
N ALA A 187 46.77 -31.33 -16.97
CA ALA A 187 48.13 -30.89 -16.65
C ALA A 187 48.18 -29.89 -15.49
N ALA A 188 49.18 -30.04 -14.62
CA ALA A 188 49.51 -29.05 -13.59
C ALA A 188 50.27 -27.87 -14.21
N VAL A 189 49.88 -26.65 -13.85
CA VAL A 189 50.43 -25.39 -14.35
C VAL A 189 50.71 -24.51 -13.14
N PRO A 190 51.97 -24.40 -12.68
CA PRO A 190 52.33 -23.44 -11.65
C PRO A 190 52.24 -22.02 -12.24
N LEU A 191 51.51 -21.14 -11.56
CA LEU A 191 51.24 -19.78 -12.00
C LEU A 191 51.80 -18.79 -10.99
N SER A 192 52.58 -17.82 -11.45
CA SER A 192 52.95 -16.61 -10.71
C SER A 192 52.15 -15.43 -11.28
N ILE A 193 51.24 -14.89 -10.48
CA ILE A 193 50.34 -13.78 -10.83
C ILE A 193 50.87 -12.52 -10.16
N THR A 194 51.18 -11.48 -10.93
CA THR A 194 51.53 -10.16 -10.38
C THR A 194 50.46 -9.15 -10.77
N LEU A 195 49.88 -8.48 -9.77
CA LEU A 195 48.87 -7.42 -9.92
C LEU A 195 49.52 -6.03 -10.08
N PRO A 196 48.78 -5.01 -10.55
CA PRO A 196 49.32 -3.68 -10.84
C PRO A 196 49.89 -2.94 -9.63
N ASP A 197 49.38 -3.28 -8.45
CA ASP A 197 49.79 -2.71 -7.16
C ASP A 197 51.05 -3.35 -6.57
N GLY A 198 51.68 -4.27 -7.31
CA GLY A 198 52.91 -4.95 -6.93
C GLY A 198 52.71 -6.24 -6.13
N ARG A 199 51.46 -6.63 -5.82
CA ARG A 199 51.18 -7.91 -5.13
C ARG A 199 51.43 -9.11 -6.05
N GLN A 200 52.12 -10.13 -5.54
CA GLN A 200 52.48 -11.34 -6.29
C GLN A 200 51.94 -12.60 -5.61
N TYR A 201 51.35 -13.52 -6.38
CA TYR A 201 50.73 -14.76 -5.90
C TYR A 201 51.34 -15.94 -6.64
N THR A 202 51.62 -17.03 -5.94
CA THR A 202 52.04 -18.30 -6.55
C THR A 202 50.96 -19.34 -6.32
N VAL A 203 50.33 -19.85 -7.38
CA VAL A 203 49.25 -20.84 -7.31
C VAL A 203 49.55 -22.03 -8.21
N ASN A 204 49.30 -23.24 -7.69
CA ASN A 204 49.27 -24.45 -8.50
C ASN A 204 47.89 -24.56 -9.18
N GLY A 205 47.87 -24.49 -10.50
CA GLY A 205 46.67 -24.63 -11.30
C GLY A 205 46.59 -25.96 -12.03
N ARG A 206 45.38 -26.40 -12.39
CA ARG A 206 45.14 -27.57 -13.23
C ARG A 206 44.35 -27.17 -14.47
N VAL A 207 44.76 -27.66 -15.64
CA VAL A 207 44.03 -27.44 -16.88
C VAL A 207 42.74 -28.27 -16.85
N VAL A 208 41.59 -27.61 -16.77
CA VAL A 208 40.28 -28.28 -16.74
C VAL A 208 39.62 -28.37 -18.11
N ARG A 209 40.04 -27.52 -19.06
CA ARG A 209 39.46 -27.47 -20.40
C ARG A 209 40.38 -26.78 -21.40
N ARG A 210 40.54 -27.34 -22.60
CA ARG A 210 41.18 -26.64 -23.73
C ARG A 210 40.11 -25.98 -24.64
N ASP A 211 40.37 -24.77 -25.11
CA ASP A 211 39.51 -24.10 -26.10
C ASP A 211 40.12 -24.22 -27.50
N SER A 212 39.55 -25.10 -28.31
CA SER A 212 40.02 -25.38 -29.68
C SER A 212 39.72 -24.24 -30.66
N ASP A 213 38.71 -23.42 -30.39
CA ASP A 213 38.19 -22.43 -31.34
C ASP A 213 38.96 -21.10 -31.25
N HIS A 214 39.37 -20.70 -30.05
CA HIS A 214 40.00 -19.38 -29.81
C HIS A 214 41.48 -19.45 -29.40
N GLY A 215 41.98 -20.67 -29.16
CA GLY A 215 43.32 -20.96 -28.67
C GLY A 215 43.51 -20.53 -27.21
N GLY A 216 43.76 -21.49 -26.32
CA GLY A 216 43.99 -21.23 -24.90
C GLY A 216 43.54 -22.37 -23.99
N VAL A 217 43.71 -22.17 -22.69
CA VAL A 217 43.41 -23.15 -21.65
C VAL A 217 42.68 -22.51 -20.47
N ALA A 218 41.66 -23.20 -19.96
CA ALA A 218 41.02 -22.87 -18.70
C ALA A 218 41.78 -23.58 -17.58
N VAL A 219 42.30 -22.80 -16.64
CA VAL A 219 43.07 -23.29 -15.50
C VAL A 219 42.25 -23.07 -14.23
N GLU A 220 42.01 -24.12 -13.46
CA GLU A 220 41.42 -24.09 -12.12
C GLU A 220 42.53 -24.01 -11.07
N PHE A 221 42.34 -23.24 -10.01
CA PHE A 221 43.29 -23.15 -8.90
C PHE A 221 43.09 -24.32 -7.94
N GLU A 222 44.13 -25.13 -7.70
CA GLU A 222 44.05 -26.30 -6.81
C GLU A 222 44.07 -25.88 -5.33
N SER A 223 44.80 -24.82 -4.99
CA SER A 223 44.82 -24.24 -3.65
C SER A 223 45.22 -22.76 -3.66
N LEU A 224 44.30 -21.87 -3.27
CA LEU A 224 44.60 -20.51 -2.82
C LEU A 224 44.30 -20.44 -1.32
N ASP A 225 45.17 -19.79 -0.55
CA ASP A 225 44.84 -19.50 0.84
C ASP A 225 43.76 -18.39 0.95
N ASN A 226 43.22 -18.21 2.15
CA ASN A 226 42.13 -17.24 2.37
C ASN A 226 42.59 -15.78 2.21
N ALA A 227 43.87 -15.48 2.47
CA ALA A 227 44.40 -14.12 2.37
C ALA A 227 44.57 -13.72 0.90
N ASP A 228 45.12 -14.61 0.08
CA ASP A 228 45.29 -14.45 -1.35
C ASP A 228 43.96 -14.36 -2.08
N ARG A 229 42.97 -15.20 -1.68
CA ARG A 229 41.63 -15.15 -2.26
C ARG A 229 40.94 -13.82 -1.96
N LEU A 230 41.08 -13.32 -0.74
CA LEU A 230 40.54 -12.01 -0.34
C LEU A 230 41.19 -10.88 -1.16
N SER A 231 42.50 -10.97 -1.36
CA SER A 231 43.29 -10.00 -2.13
C SER A 231 42.89 -9.98 -3.62
N LEU A 232 42.62 -11.16 -4.20
CA LEU A 232 42.13 -11.27 -5.58
C LEU A 232 40.72 -10.68 -5.74
N LEU A 233 39.82 -10.93 -4.79
CA LEU A 233 38.47 -10.33 -4.78
C LEU A 233 38.51 -8.80 -4.64
N GLN A 234 39.43 -8.27 -3.83
CA GLN A 234 39.65 -6.83 -3.72
C GLN A 234 40.07 -6.22 -5.06
N PHE A 235 41.04 -6.84 -5.74
CA PHE A 235 41.46 -6.40 -7.08
C PHE A 235 40.30 -6.43 -8.08
N MET A 236 39.48 -7.49 -8.07
CA MET A 236 38.31 -7.58 -8.93
C MET A 236 37.29 -6.47 -8.63
N SER A 237 37.08 -6.13 -7.35
CA SER A 237 36.22 -5.01 -6.97
C SER A 237 36.75 -3.66 -7.49
N ASP A 238 38.04 -3.41 -7.31
CA ASP A 238 38.68 -2.17 -7.76
C ASP A 238 38.67 -2.03 -9.30
N TYR A 239 38.68 -3.16 -10.01
CA TYR A 239 38.61 -3.20 -11.48
C TYR A 239 37.18 -3.00 -12.02
N VAL A 240 36.17 -3.53 -11.31
CA VAL A 240 34.76 -3.44 -11.72
C VAL A 240 34.12 -2.11 -11.30
N ALA A 241 34.61 -1.51 -10.21
CA ALA A 241 34.11 -0.27 -9.65
C ALA A 241 34.14 0.86 -10.69
N ILE A 242 32.99 1.52 -10.81
CA ILE A 242 32.80 2.67 -11.67
C ILE A 242 33.70 3.82 -11.24
N ARG A 243 34.42 4.42 -12.19
CA ARG A 243 35.33 5.53 -11.92
C ARG A 243 34.68 6.91 -12.09
N ASP A 244 33.58 6.98 -12.84
CA ASP A 244 32.78 8.20 -13.02
C ASP A 244 31.30 7.94 -13.40
N LEU A 245 30.46 8.96 -13.28
CA LEU A 245 29.01 8.85 -13.55
C LEU A 245 28.66 8.61 -15.04
N ALA A 246 29.59 8.84 -15.97
CA ALA A 246 29.35 8.63 -17.40
C ALA A 246 29.37 7.14 -17.75
N GLU A 247 30.30 6.38 -17.14
CA GLU A 247 30.32 4.92 -17.24
C GLU A 247 29.06 4.28 -16.65
N LEU A 248 28.55 4.82 -15.51
CA LEU A 248 27.29 4.37 -14.90
C LEU A 248 26.11 4.55 -15.87
N LYS A 249 26.01 5.72 -16.52
CA LYS A 249 24.94 6.03 -17.48
C LYS A 249 24.99 5.12 -18.71
N LEU A 250 26.17 4.73 -19.16
CA LEU A 250 26.33 3.80 -20.27
C LEU A 250 25.83 2.39 -19.91
N ARG A 251 26.10 1.93 -18.67
CA ARG A 251 25.69 0.61 -18.18
C ARG A 251 24.21 0.56 -17.80
N TYR A 252 23.67 1.66 -17.30
CA TYR A 252 22.25 1.81 -16.95
C TYR A 252 21.66 3.03 -17.66
N PRO A 253 21.29 2.91 -18.95
CA PRO A 253 20.79 4.03 -19.74
C PRO A 253 19.52 4.68 -19.18
N PHE A 254 18.77 3.96 -18.34
CA PHE A 254 17.56 4.43 -17.69
C PHE A 254 17.81 5.24 -16.40
N LEU A 255 19.00 5.14 -15.79
CA LEU A 255 19.31 5.87 -14.56
C LEU A 255 19.59 7.35 -14.88
N ARG A 256 19.00 8.23 -14.06
CA ARG A 256 19.29 9.67 -14.11
C ARG A 256 20.52 9.98 -13.25
N THR A 257 21.71 9.76 -13.81
CA THR A 257 22.98 9.93 -13.09
C THR A 257 23.40 11.39 -12.88
N ASP A 258 22.76 12.33 -13.56
CA ASP A 258 23.11 13.76 -13.51
C ASP A 258 22.79 14.41 -12.14
N GLU A 259 21.96 13.77 -11.31
CA GLU A 259 21.55 14.21 -9.96
C GLU A 259 22.32 13.48 -8.83
N MET A 260 23.21 12.55 -9.19
CA MET A 260 23.96 11.75 -8.23
C MET A 260 25.27 12.43 -7.81
N VAL A 261 25.54 12.44 -6.50
CA VAL A 261 26.84 12.85 -5.97
C VAL A 261 27.66 11.62 -5.62
N LEU A 262 28.82 11.49 -6.27
CA LEU A 262 29.78 10.41 -6.09
C LEU A 262 30.70 10.69 -4.90
N PHE A 263 30.92 9.70 -4.04
CA PHE A 263 31.98 9.74 -3.02
C PHE A 263 32.68 8.39 -2.86
N THR A 264 33.94 8.43 -2.40
CA THR A 264 34.85 7.28 -2.31
C THR A 264 35.46 7.08 -0.93
N ASP A 265 34.98 7.83 0.08
CA ASP A 265 35.43 7.71 1.48
C ASP A 265 35.06 6.33 2.04
N SER A 266 36.08 5.48 2.24
CA SER A 266 35.89 4.09 2.66
C SER A 266 35.32 3.95 4.07
N VAL A 267 35.67 4.87 4.99
CA VAL A 267 35.15 4.88 6.37
C VAL A 267 33.67 5.25 6.36
N LYS A 268 33.31 6.24 5.54
CA LYS A 268 31.91 6.66 5.36
C LYS A 268 31.07 5.58 4.69
N ILE A 269 31.57 4.95 3.60
CA ILE A 269 30.89 3.85 2.91
C ILE A 269 30.66 2.69 3.88
N GLU A 270 31.69 2.28 4.62
CA GLU A 270 31.57 1.21 5.63
C GLU A 270 30.55 1.57 6.71
N SER A 271 30.60 2.79 7.24
CA SER A 271 29.63 3.25 8.24
C SER A 271 28.20 3.19 7.72
N LEU A 272 27.94 3.65 6.49
CA LEU A 272 26.60 3.68 5.89
C LEU A 272 26.06 2.28 5.60
N MET A 273 26.88 1.41 5.02
CA MET A 273 26.46 0.04 4.76
C MET A 273 26.26 -0.73 6.07
N ARG A 274 27.14 -0.54 7.07
CA ARG A 274 26.96 -1.14 8.40
C ARG A 274 25.69 -0.62 9.07
N GLU A 275 25.39 0.67 8.97
CA GLU A 275 24.13 1.23 9.48
C GLU A 275 22.93 0.62 8.75
N ALA A 276 23.00 0.46 7.43
CA ALA A 276 21.96 -0.21 6.64
C ALA A 276 21.80 -1.69 7.00
N LEU A 277 22.88 -2.42 7.25
CA LEU A 277 22.86 -3.81 7.71
C LEU A 277 22.30 -3.93 9.13
N VAL A 278 22.72 -3.05 10.05
CA VAL A 278 22.21 -3.03 11.44
C VAL A 278 20.71 -2.71 11.45
N ARG A 279 20.27 -1.76 10.61
CA ARG A 279 18.85 -1.43 10.45
C ARG A 279 18.09 -2.38 9.53
N ARG A 280 18.79 -3.28 8.83
CA ARG A 280 18.26 -4.20 7.81
C ARG A 280 17.34 -3.52 6.80
N VAL A 281 17.83 -2.41 6.27
CA VAL A 281 17.15 -1.60 5.26
C VAL A 281 16.87 -2.44 4.01
N GLU A 282 15.65 -2.37 3.49
CA GLU A 282 15.30 -2.92 2.17
C GLU A 282 16.09 -2.17 1.10
N VAL A 283 16.74 -2.92 0.20
CA VAL A 283 17.53 -2.38 -0.89
C VAL A 283 16.85 -2.73 -2.22
N ALA A 284 16.64 -1.75 -3.08
CA ALA A 284 16.23 -1.99 -4.45
C ALA A 284 17.48 -2.37 -5.27
N ALA A 285 17.57 -3.63 -5.69
CA ALA A 285 18.62 -4.15 -6.55
C ALA A 285 18.12 -4.20 -7.99
N VAL A 286 18.68 -3.34 -8.84
CA VAL A 286 18.28 -3.17 -10.24
C VAL A 286 19.32 -3.82 -11.16
N PRO A 287 18.96 -4.86 -11.91
CA PRO A 287 19.83 -5.43 -12.93
C PRO A 287 20.04 -4.45 -14.09
N ALA A 288 21.27 -4.37 -14.59
CA ALA A 288 21.62 -3.50 -15.73
C ALA A 288 20.79 -3.77 -17.00
N ARG A 289 20.28 -4.99 -17.16
CA ARG A 289 19.60 -5.45 -18.39
C ARG A 289 18.08 -5.27 -18.38
N SER A 290 17.46 -5.15 -17.21
CA SER A 290 15.99 -5.22 -17.09
C SER A 290 15.34 -3.98 -16.49
N GLY A 291 16.08 -3.09 -15.81
CA GLY A 291 15.54 -1.86 -15.21
C GLY A 291 14.53 -2.04 -14.07
N ASN A 292 13.90 -3.22 -13.98
CA ASN A 292 12.98 -3.60 -12.92
C ASN A 292 13.75 -3.91 -11.63
N PRO A 293 13.43 -3.25 -10.51
CA PRO A 293 14.08 -3.51 -9.23
C PRO A 293 13.59 -4.83 -8.63
N GLU A 294 14.48 -5.49 -7.90
CA GLU A 294 14.15 -6.54 -6.95
C GLU A 294 14.44 -6.02 -5.55
N ILE A 295 13.48 -6.16 -4.64
CA ILE A 295 13.63 -5.71 -3.26
C ILE A 295 14.37 -6.80 -2.47
N LEU A 296 15.59 -6.49 -2.01
CA LEU A 296 16.49 -7.36 -1.27
C LEU A 296 16.85 -6.72 0.09
N ALA A 297 17.72 -7.35 0.88
CA ALA A 297 18.29 -6.74 2.09
C ALA A 297 19.77 -7.11 2.25
N PHE A 298 20.56 -6.30 2.95
CA PHE A 298 21.91 -6.69 3.35
C PHE A 298 21.87 -7.83 4.37
N ALA A 299 22.58 -8.92 4.10
CA ALA A 299 22.71 -10.08 4.98
C ALA A 299 24.03 -10.10 5.74
N ASP A 300 25.11 -9.67 5.09
CA ASP A 300 26.46 -9.60 5.66
C ASP A 300 27.30 -8.57 4.89
N ILE A 301 28.23 -7.93 5.58
CA ILE A 301 29.16 -6.99 4.98
C ILE A 301 30.54 -7.29 5.54
N ARG A 302 31.45 -7.67 4.63
CA ARG A 302 32.86 -7.96 4.93
C ARG A 302 33.73 -6.98 4.12
N PRO A 303 33.90 -5.74 4.61
CA PRO A 303 34.81 -4.81 3.97
C PRO A 303 36.25 -5.35 4.03
N PRO A 304 37.09 -5.10 3.02
CA PRO A 304 36.77 -4.41 1.77
C PRO A 304 36.43 -5.37 0.61
N SER A 305 36.01 -6.61 0.88
CA SER A 305 35.95 -7.67 -0.12
C SER A 305 34.57 -7.93 -0.70
N VAL A 306 33.58 -8.21 0.16
CA VAL A 306 32.23 -8.59 -0.29
C VAL A 306 31.13 -7.95 0.56
N CYS A 307 29.98 -7.75 -0.06
CA CYS A 307 28.71 -7.55 0.61
C CYS A 307 27.75 -8.66 0.16
N VAL A 308 26.86 -9.11 1.04
CA VAL A 308 25.92 -10.19 0.76
C VAL A 308 24.51 -9.62 0.79
N LEU A 309 23.75 -9.83 -0.28
CA LEU A 309 22.34 -9.48 -0.36
C LEU A 309 21.49 -10.73 -0.21
N ALA A 310 20.41 -10.65 0.57
CA ALA A 310 19.45 -11.73 0.77
C ALA A 310 18.11 -11.41 0.09
N GLY A 311 17.44 -12.48 -0.33
CA GLY A 311 16.12 -12.45 -0.96
C GLY A 311 15.67 -13.86 -1.31
N GLU A 312 14.66 -13.99 -2.19
CA GLU A 312 14.12 -15.30 -2.58
C GLU A 312 14.32 -15.58 -4.08
N LYS A 313 14.65 -16.85 -4.39
CA LYS A 313 14.79 -17.37 -5.77
C LYS A 313 15.77 -16.55 -6.62
N LEU A 314 16.84 -16.08 -5.98
CA LEU A 314 17.85 -15.22 -6.59
C LEU A 314 18.62 -15.93 -7.70
N ASP A 315 18.69 -17.26 -7.65
CA ASP A 315 19.24 -18.15 -8.68
C ASP A 315 18.40 -18.20 -9.97
N VAL A 316 17.12 -17.86 -9.87
CA VAL A 316 16.21 -17.72 -11.02
C VAL A 316 16.27 -16.30 -11.56
N LYS A 317 16.28 -15.31 -10.66
CA LYS A 317 16.19 -13.87 -10.97
C LYS A 317 17.49 -13.26 -11.49
N PHE A 318 18.64 -13.75 -11.01
CA PHE A 318 19.95 -13.20 -11.30
C PHE A 318 20.93 -14.26 -11.79
N LYS A 319 22.02 -13.83 -12.41
CA LYS A 319 23.13 -14.69 -12.81
C LYS A 319 24.45 -14.22 -12.19
N THR A 320 25.35 -15.17 -11.96
CA THR A 320 26.74 -14.86 -11.62
C THR A 320 27.36 -13.93 -12.68
N SER A 321 28.14 -12.94 -12.27
CA SER A 321 28.66 -11.83 -13.08
C SER A 321 27.63 -10.78 -13.55
N ASP A 322 26.35 -10.86 -13.15
CA ASP A 322 25.44 -9.74 -13.42
C ASP A 322 25.85 -8.50 -12.62
N LEU A 323 25.72 -7.34 -13.27
CA LEU A 323 25.88 -6.03 -12.66
C LEU A 323 24.56 -5.63 -12.00
N LEU A 324 24.68 -5.12 -10.78
CA LEU A 324 23.57 -4.68 -9.94
C LEU A 324 23.79 -3.25 -9.52
N PHE A 325 22.81 -2.40 -9.80
CA PHE A 325 22.68 -1.11 -9.14
C PHE A 325 21.85 -1.29 -7.88
N VAL A 326 22.41 -1.02 -6.72
CA VAL A 326 21.77 -1.19 -5.42
C VAL A 326 21.44 0.17 -4.84
N SER A 327 20.19 0.39 -4.44
CA SER A 327 19.67 1.63 -3.85
C SER A 327 19.04 1.34 -2.48
N TYR A 328 19.35 2.12 -1.45
CA TYR A 328 18.83 1.92 -0.09
C TYR A 328 18.82 3.21 0.74
N GLN A 329 17.89 3.34 1.68
CA GLN A 329 17.74 4.55 2.50
C GLN A 329 18.31 4.39 3.92
N VAL A 330 19.19 5.30 4.34
CA VAL A 330 19.66 5.40 5.72
C VAL A 330 19.39 6.80 6.25
N GLY A 331 18.57 6.88 7.30
CA GLY A 331 18.11 8.15 7.87
C GLY A 331 17.29 8.94 6.84
N TYR A 332 17.72 10.17 6.55
CA TYR A 332 17.09 11.02 5.54
C TYR A 332 17.87 11.05 4.23
N ALA A 333 18.65 10.03 3.87
CA ALA A 333 19.36 10.01 2.59
C ALA A 333 19.28 8.64 1.95
N THR A 334 19.17 8.62 0.62
CA THR A 334 19.26 7.40 -0.17
C THR A 334 20.65 7.29 -0.74
N TYR A 335 21.25 6.13 -0.52
CA TYR A 335 22.58 5.77 -0.96
C TYR A 335 22.47 4.68 -2.01
N ASN A 336 23.31 4.79 -3.02
CA ASN A 336 23.32 3.90 -4.16
C ASN A 336 24.74 3.45 -4.48
N PHE A 337 24.91 2.29 -5.08
CA PHE A 337 26.20 1.84 -5.62
C PHE A 337 25.99 0.79 -6.70
N GLU A 338 26.97 0.67 -7.60
CA GLU A 338 27.05 -0.51 -8.47
C GLU A 338 27.89 -1.60 -7.79
N THR A 339 27.45 -2.84 -7.92
CA THR A 339 28.24 -4.03 -7.60
C THR A 339 28.05 -5.12 -8.66
N MET A 340 28.85 -6.18 -8.58
CA MET A 340 28.75 -7.36 -9.42
C MET A 340 28.53 -8.60 -8.55
N ILE A 341 27.67 -9.51 -9.04
CA ILE A 341 27.38 -10.78 -8.36
C ILE A 341 28.57 -11.72 -8.51
N ALA A 342 29.31 -11.93 -7.41
CA ALA A 342 30.44 -12.85 -7.32
C ALA A 342 29.99 -14.32 -7.35
N ARG A 343 28.92 -14.64 -6.62
CA ARG A 343 28.34 -15.98 -6.50
C ARG A 343 26.89 -15.91 -6.03
N ILE A 344 26.06 -16.83 -6.49
CA ILE A 344 24.72 -17.07 -5.95
C ILE A 344 24.76 -18.32 -5.07
N ALA A 345 24.18 -18.23 -3.87
CA ALA A 345 24.07 -19.37 -2.97
C ALA A 345 23.22 -20.48 -3.59
N ALA A 346 23.58 -21.74 -3.35
CA ALA A 346 22.91 -22.90 -3.96
C ALA A 346 21.45 -23.07 -3.54
N ASP A 347 21.04 -22.44 -2.43
CA ASP A 347 19.65 -22.38 -1.96
C ASP A 347 18.83 -21.27 -2.64
N GLY A 348 19.46 -20.46 -3.50
CA GLY A 348 18.83 -19.34 -4.18
C GLY A 348 18.45 -18.18 -3.25
N ARG A 349 19.03 -18.09 -2.04
CA ARG A 349 18.62 -17.07 -1.04
C ARG A 349 19.62 -15.95 -0.82
N SER A 350 20.82 -16.05 -1.36
CA SER A 350 21.84 -15.03 -1.15
C SER A 350 22.70 -14.77 -2.39
N LEU A 351 22.95 -13.50 -2.65
CA LEU A 351 23.92 -13.00 -3.62
C LEU A 351 25.16 -12.55 -2.87
N VAL A 352 26.29 -13.19 -3.14
CA VAL A 352 27.59 -12.67 -2.73
C VAL A 352 28.01 -11.67 -3.80
N CYS A 353 28.11 -10.40 -3.43
CA CYS A 353 28.45 -9.29 -4.31
C CYS A 353 29.81 -8.70 -3.92
N LEU A 354 30.51 -8.08 -4.88
CA LEU A 354 31.73 -7.34 -4.58
C LEU A 354 31.44 -6.14 -3.66
N TYR A 355 32.35 -5.83 -2.74
CA TYR A 355 32.18 -4.68 -1.85
C TYR A 355 32.36 -3.37 -2.61
N PRO A 356 31.42 -2.40 -2.53
CA PRO A 356 31.51 -1.17 -3.30
C PRO A 356 32.67 -0.28 -2.84
N ARG A 357 33.40 0.28 -3.81
CA ARG A 357 34.43 1.31 -3.57
C ARG A 357 33.92 2.73 -3.75
N VAL A 358 32.82 2.84 -4.47
CA VAL A 358 32.21 4.11 -4.86
C VAL A 358 30.74 4.04 -4.49
N MET A 359 30.26 5.07 -3.82
CA MET A 359 28.84 5.26 -3.53
C MET A 359 28.34 6.56 -4.14
N PHE A 360 27.07 6.54 -4.46
CA PHE A 360 26.32 7.67 -4.94
C PHE A 360 25.27 8.02 -3.89
N TYR A 361 24.94 9.28 -3.73
CA TYR A 361 23.71 9.67 -3.05
C TYR A 361 23.03 10.77 -3.85
N SER A 362 21.70 10.81 -3.78
CA SER A 362 20.95 11.93 -4.32
C SER A 362 20.90 13.03 -3.26
N GLU A 363 21.27 14.27 -3.63
CA GLU A 363 20.95 15.41 -2.77
C GLU A 363 19.44 15.60 -2.80
N LYS A 364 18.78 15.48 -1.64
CA LYS A 364 17.30 15.56 -1.48
C LYS A 364 16.70 16.94 -1.75
N ARG A 365 17.08 17.61 -2.84
CA ARG A 365 16.66 18.98 -3.13
C ARG A 365 16.25 19.12 -4.58
N ALA A 366 15.20 19.89 -4.81
CA ALA A 366 14.67 20.14 -6.15
C ALA A 366 15.64 20.95 -7.03
N ASP A 367 16.57 21.71 -6.43
CA ASP A 367 17.45 22.63 -7.15
C ASP A 367 18.94 22.28 -7.03
N ARG A 368 19.62 22.31 -8.17
CA ARG A 368 21.06 22.04 -8.30
C ARG A 368 21.88 23.12 -7.61
N ARG A 369 22.73 22.72 -6.66
CA ARG A 369 23.75 23.59 -6.05
C ARG A 369 24.94 23.77 -6.99
N ILE A 370 25.42 24.99 -7.09
CA ILE A 370 26.59 25.37 -7.90
C ILE A 370 27.71 25.75 -6.93
N SER A 371 28.91 25.22 -7.15
CA SER A 371 30.12 25.76 -6.53
C SER A 371 30.49 27.05 -7.27
N PRO A 372 30.51 28.22 -6.60
CA PRO A 372 30.79 29.48 -7.29
C PRO A 372 32.17 29.46 -7.95
N ALA A 373 32.28 29.99 -9.17
CA ALA A 373 33.56 30.10 -9.89
C ALA A 373 34.50 31.20 -9.32
N GLY A 374 34.11 31.90 -8.24
CA GLY A 374 34.84 33.00 -7.59
C GLY A 374 34.73 32.99 -6.06
N ASP A 375 35.42 33.91 -5.37
CA ASP A 375 35.45 34.02 -3.89
C ASP A 375 34.18 34.72 -3.35
N LEU A 376 33.01 34.10 -3.56
CA LEU A 376 31.76 34.60 -3.00
C LEU A 376 31.79 34.50 -1.47
N ARG A 377 31.39 35.60 -0.83
CA ARG A 377 31.29 35.71 0.62
C ARG A 377 29.87 35.99 1.05
N VAL A 378 29.52 35.52 2.24
CA VAL A 378 28.28 35.88 2.91
C VAL A 378 28.57 36.90 4.00
N GLU A 379 27.69 37.89 4.13
CA GLU A 379 27.64 38.82 5.26
C GLU A 379 26.26 38.75 5.91
N ILE A 380 26.22 38.41 7.20
CA ILE A 380 25.00 38.28 7.99
C ILE A 380 25.12 39.23 9.19
N PRO A 381 24.47 40.40 9.17
CA PRO A 381 24.41 41.26 10.34
C PRO A 381 23.56 40.59 11.44
N LEU A 382 24.05 40.63 12.67
CA LEU A 382 23.34 40.10 13.83
C LEU A 382 22.57 41.22 14.54
N PRO A 383 21.35 40.93 15.04
CA PRO A 383 20.54 41.91 15.72
C PRO A 383 21.14 42.33 17.07
N VAL A 384 20.67 43.44 17.61
CA VAL A 384 20.98 43.91 18.97
C VAL A 384 20.64 42.80 19.98
N PRO A 385 21.50 42.49 20.99
CA PRO A 385 22.69 43.23 21.42
C PRO A 385 24.03 42.78 20.80
N PHE A 386 24.01 41.90 19.79
CA PHE A 386 25.25 41.35 19.24
C PHE A 386 26.02 42.36 18.36
N ASP A 387 25.30 43.17 17.58
CA ASP A 387 25.80 44.26 16.71
C ASP A 387 27.12 43.90 15.99
N ARG A 388 27.14 42.71 15.39
CA ARG A 388 28.30 42.09 14.72
C ARG A 388 27.86 41.53 13.39
N VAL A 389 28.79 41.41 12.44
CA VAL A 389 28.54 40.75 11.15
C VAL A 389 29.25 39.41 11.13
N VAL A 390 28.50 38.34 10.90
CA VAL A 390 29.06 37.02 10.59
C VAL A 390 29.47 37.00 9.13
N ARG A 391 30.75 36.73 8.88
CA ARG A 391 31.32 36.58 7.54
C ARG A 391 31.75 35.15 7.29
N GLY A 392 31.69 34.74 6.03
CA GLY A 392 32.26 33.45 5.65
C GLY A 392 32.25 33.22 4.14
N ARG A 393 33.07 32.26 3.72
CA ARG A 393 33.20 31.88 2.31
C ARG A 393 32.05 30.96 1.93
N VAL A 394 31.34 31.29 0.85
CA VAL A 394 30.28 30.45 0.30
C VAL A 394 30.93 29.21 -0.33
N THR A 395 30.50 28.04 0.11
CA THR A 395 30.96 26.75 -0.44
C THR A 395 30.06 26.26 -1.56
N ASP A 396 28.76 26.49 -1.43
CA ASP A 396 27.75 26.12 -2.42
C ASP A 396 26.59 27.10 -2.37
N ILE A 397 25.91 27.27 -3.50
CA ILE A 397 24.75 28.16 -3.62
C ILE A 397 23.71 27.57 -4.57
N SER A 398 22.44 27.76 -4.25
CA SER A 398 21.28 27.44 -5.09
C SER A 398 20.30 28.62 -5.05
N PRO A 399 19.26 28.64 -5.92
CA PRO A 399 18.22 29.68 -5.87
C PRO A 399 17.57 29.82 -4.48
N ASN A 400 17.47 28.72 -3.74
CA ASN A 400 16.75 28.63 -2.46
C ASN A 400 17.65 28.59 -1.22
N GLY A 401 18.98 28.71 -1.36
CA GLY A 401 19.86 28.74 -0.20
C GLY A 401 21.35 28.74 -0.53
N LEU A 402 22.19 28.80 0.50
CA LEU A 402 23.64 28.66 0.37
C LEU A 402 24.22 27.85 1.53
N SER A 403 25.45 27.39 1.38
CA SER A 403 26.26 26.97 2.52
C SER A 403 27.53 27.79 2.55
N PHE A 404 27.98 28.13 3.76
CA PHE A 404 29.20 28.90 3.94
C PHE A 404 30.00 28.38 5.14
N VAL A 405 31.31 28.54 5.07
CA VAL A 405 32.21 28.29 6.21
C VAL A 405 32.49 29.64 6.86
N ALA A 406 32.10 29.79 8.13
CA ALA A 406 32.30 31.04 8.86
C ALA A 406 33.77 31.27 9.19
N GLU A 407 34.17 32.54 9.23
CA GLU A 407 35.52 32.95 9.62
C GLU A 407 35.84 32.57 11.09
N PRO A 408 37.11 32.30 11.42
CA PRO A 408 37.52 31.96 12.78
C PRO A 408 37.11 33.05 13.79
N GLY A 409 36.45 32.65 14.88
CA GLY A 409 35.98 33.57 15.93
C GLY A 409 34.58 34.17 15.70
N ALA A 410 33.90 33.82 14.60
CA ALA A 410 32.50 34.16 14.42
C ALA A 410 31.60 33.53 15.52
N PRO A 411 30.56 34.24 15.99
CA PRO A 411 29.59 33.67 16.93
C PRO A 411 28.87 32.46 16.35
N VAL A 412 28.48 31.53 17.22
CA VAL A 412 27.82 30.28 16.82
C VAL A 412 26.34 30.54 16.55
N LEU A 413 25.88 30.24 15.34
CA LEU A 413 24.46 30.27 14.98
C LEU A 413 23.84 28.87 15.21
N LEU A 414 22.69 28.81 15.87
CA LEU A 414 22.00 27.55 16.11
C LEU A 414 21.11 27.16 14.92
N LYS A 415 20.84 25.87 14.76
CA LYS A 415 19.82 25.40 13.83
C LYS A 415 18.46 26.03 14.19
N GLY A 416 17.77 26.56 13.18
CA GLY A 416 16.51 27.30 13.31
C GLY A 416 16.67 28.80 13.52
N THR A 417 17.91 29.34 13.57
CA THR A 417 18.12 30.79 13.74
C THR A 417 17.61 31.54 12.49
N PRO A 418 16.63 32.45 12.63
CA PRO A 418 16.19 33.31 11.54
C PRO A 418 17.24 34.40 11.29
N LEU A 419 17.45 34.72 10.02
CA LEU A 419 18.39 35.70 9.51
C LEU A 419 17.58 36.76 8.76
N GLU A 420 17.46 37.94 9.34
CA GLU A 420 16.75 39.07 8.73
C GLU A 420 17.43 39.52 7.42
N THR A 421 18.75 39.37 7.37
CA THR A 421 19.58 39.73 6.22
C THR A 421 20.68 38.69 6.03
N VAL A 422 20.78 38.20 4.79
CA VAL A 422 21.85 37.35 4.27
C VAL A 422 22.29 37.98 2.95
N ALA A 423 23.43 38.67 2.98
CA ALA A 423 23.97 39.28 1.78
C ALA A 423 25.05 38.43 1.16
N VAL A 424 24.93 38.18 -0.15
CA VAL A 424 25.95 37.50 -0.94
C VAL A 424 26.78 38.55 -1.68
N CYS A 425 28.09 38.50 -1.49
CA CYS A 425 29.04 39.49 -1.99
C CYS A 425 30.12 38.83 -2.86
N ASP A 426 30.62 39.55 -3.86
CA ASP A 426 31.83 39.22 -4.62
C ASP A 426 32.88 40.31 -4.34
N GLY A 427 33.89 39.99 -3.53
CA GLY A 427 34.77 41.00 -2.94
C GLY A 427 34.00 42.00 -2.06
N GLU A 428 34.14 43.29 -2.33
CA GLU A 428 33.36 44.35 -1.66
C GLU A 428 32.01 44.66 -2.34
N LYS A 429 31.73 44.03 -3.49
CA LYS A 429 30.50 44.29 -4.24
C LYS A 429 29.38 43.36 -3.74
N ARG A 430 28.35 43.95 -3.11
CA ARG A 430 27.13 43.24 -2.73
C ARG A 430 26.34 42.86 -3.98
N LEU A 431 26.10 41.56 -4.20
CA LEU A 431 25.40 41.06 -5.39
C LEU A 431 23.88 41.10 -5.17
N TRP A 432 23.41 40.52 -4.07
CA TRP A 432 22.02 40.60 -3.63
C TRP A 432 21.92 40.36 -2.13
N GLU A 433 20.72 40.59 -1.60
CA GLU A 433 20.37 40.43 -0.20
C GLU A 433 19.07 39.64 -0.11
N GLU A 434 19.00 38.70 0.84
CA GLU A 434 17.82 37.89 1.09
C GLU A 434 17.60 37.68 2.59
N THR A 435 16.40 37.25 2.97
CA THR A 435 16.17 36.69 4.32
C THR A 435 16.61 35.23 4.35
N GLY A 436 16.78 34.62 5.52
CA GLY A 436 17.02 33.18 5.57
C GLY A 436 16.93 32.52 6.94
N GLU A 437 17.15 31.20 6.99
CA GLU A 437 17.16 30.42 8.23
C GLU A 437 18.35 29.44 8.23
N ILE A 438 19.02 29.30 9.37
CA ILE A 438 20.08 28.29 9.56
C ILE A 438 19.43 26.90 9.65
N ARG A 439 19.67 26.03 8.67
CA ARG A 439 19.11 24.66 8.63
C ARG A 439 20.08 23.60 9.13
N HIS A 440 21.38 23.83 8.93
CA HIS A 440 22.42 22.87 9.27
C HIS A 440 23.64 23.58 9.84
N VAL A 441 24.25 22.97 10.86
CA VAL A 441 25.50 23.40 11.47
C VAL A 441 26.41 22.19 11.55
N VAL A 442 27.56 22.22 10.88
CA VAL A 442 28.50 21.10 10.78
C VAL A 442 29.91 21.59 11.08
N ARG A 443 30.70 20.82 11.84
CA ARG A 443 32.13 21.10 12.04
C ARG A 443 32.92 20.65 10.81
N THR A 444 33.79 21.50 10.27
CA THR A 444 34.63 21.16 9.11
C THR A 444 35.86 20.34 9.53
N GLY A 445 36.20 19.32 8.73
CA GLY A 445 37.41 18.50 8.86
C GLY A 445 38.57 18.99 7.97
N GLY A 446 39.75 18.35 8.10
CA GLY A 446 41.09 18.82 7.68
C GLY A 446 41.35 19.20 6.21
N GLY A 447 40.34 19.29 5.34
CA GLY A 447 40.46 19.76 3.95
C GLY A 447 39.83 21.12 3.65
N GLU A 448 38.84 21.59 4.42
CA GLU A 448 38.08 22.85 4.16
C GLU A 448 38.41 24.00 5.14
N GLY A 449 39.41 23.82 6.02
CA GLY A 449 39.78 24.75 7.10
C GLY A 449 39.10 24.43 8.44
N GLN A 450 39.70 24.81 9.58
CA GLN A 450 39.06 24.66 10.91
C GLN A 450 37.96 25.70 11.10
N GLY A 451 36.69 25.28 11.21
CA GLY A 451 35.55 26.19 11.39
C GLY A 451 34.19 25.50 11.52
N LEU A 452 33.12 26.32 11.53
CA LEU A 452 31.73 25.87 11.46
C LEU A 452 31.17 26.18 10.07
N LYS A 453 30.64 25.15 9.41
CA LYS A 453 29.90 25.26 8.15
C LYS A 453 28.41 25.38 8.46
N TYR A 454 27.81 26.40 7.89
CA TYR A 454 26.39 26.70 8.04
C TYR A 454 25.69 26.46 6.71
N GLY A 455 24.53 25.81 6.75
CA GLY A 455 23.59 25.76 5.64
C GLY A 455 22.45 26.75 5.90
N VAL A 456 22.26 27.71 5.00
CA VAL A 456 21.23 28.74 5.02
C VAL A 456 20.19 28.43 3.95
N GLN A 457 18.91 28.50 4.29
CA GLN A 457 17.82 28.53 3.31
C GLN A 457 17.33 29.95 3.14
N PHE A 458 17.22 30.45 1.91
CA PHE A 458 16.80 31.83 1.61
C PHE A 458 15.29 31.99 1.67
N GLY A 459 14.84 33.24 1.82
CA GLY A 459 13.45 33.64 1.60
C GLY A 459 12.45 33.17 2.67
N ILE A 460 12.91 32.43 3.68
CA ILE A 460 12.08 31.96 4.78
C ILE A 460 12.22 32.93 5.94
N SER A 461 11.19 33.74 6.13
CA SER A 461 10.94 34.43 7.39
C SER A 461 9.83 33.69 8.16
N ARG A 462 9.86 33.75 9.50
CA ARG A 462 8.93 33.02 10.35
C ARG A 462 8.00 33.97 11.09
N GLN A 463 6.74 33.61 11.20
CA GLN A 463 5.77 34.26 12.07
C GLN A 463 5.35 33.33 13.21
N SER A 464 5.02 33.90 14.37
CA SER A 464 4.39 33.16 15.46
C SER A 464 2.99 32.74 15.02
N ILE A 465 2.70 31.44 15.06
CA ILE A 465 1.36 30.97 14.72
C ILE A 465 0.53 30.85 15.99
N PRO A 466 -0.64 31.51 16.08
CA PRO A 466 -1.57 31.26 17.16
C PRO A 466 -2.03 29.79 17.11
N SER A 467 -1.89 29.10 18.24
CA SER A 467 -2.55 27.83 18.48
C SER A 467 -3.88 28.13 19.14
N PHE A 468 -4.99 27.91 18.44
CA PHE A 468 -6.33 28.10 19.00
C PHE A 468 -6.79 26.80 19.66
N GLN A 469 -7.31 26.91 20.89
CA GLN A 469 -8.06 25.81 21.49
C GLN A 469 -9.47 25.82 20.90
N PRO A 470 -9.96 24.70 20.36
CA PRO A 470 -11.31 24.64 19.79
C PRO A 470 -12.36 25.01 20.87
N PRO A 471 -13.58 25.42 20.45
CA PRO A 471 -14.69 25.61 21.37
C PRO A 471 -14.90 24.36 22.26
N ASP A 472 -15.47 24.55 23.44
CA ASP A 472 -15.70 23.47 24.42
C ASP A 472 -16.29 22.22 23.73
N PRO A 473 -15.72 21.02 23.90
CA PRO A 473 -16.14 19.79 23.21
C PRO A 473 -17.59 19.34 23.48
N ASP A 474 -18.29 19.98 24.41
CA ASP A 474 -19.69 19.72 24.70
C ASP A 474 -20.62 20.65 23.89
N PHE A 475 -21.29 20.06 22.90
CA PHE A 475 -22.24 20.76 22.04
C PHE A 475 -23.41 21.38 22.81
N ALA A 476 -23.91 22.50 22.30
CA ALA A 476 -25.12 23.10 22.85
C ALA A 476 -26.31 22.16 22.61
N ARG A 477 -27.25 22.11 23.57
CA ARG A 477 -28.54 21.46 23.31
C ARG A 477 -29.33 22.31 22.29
N PRO A 478 -30.07 21.70 21.34
CA PRO A 478 -30.80 22.45 20.30
C PRO A 478 -31.80 23.50 20.84
N ASP A 479 -32.34 23.26 22.03
CA ASP A 479 -33.27 24.14 22.76
C ASP A 479 -32.58 25.33 23.45
N LYS A 480 -31.24 25.30 23.59
CA LYS A 480 -30.44 26.32 24.30
C LYS A 480 -29.56 27.18 23.39
N VAL A 481 -29.73 27.11 22.06
CA VAL A 481 -28.92 27.88 21.10
C VAL A 481 -29.25 29.38 21.21
N PRO A 482 -28.30 30.23 21.64
CA PRO A 482 -28.51 31.68 21.68
C PRO A 482 -28.67 32.24 20.26
N GLY A 483 -29.73 33.02 20.02
CA GLY A 483 -30.00 33.62 18.71
C GLY A 483 -30.65 32.67 17.70
N ARG A 484 -31.28 31.57 18.15
CA ARG A 484 -32.13 30.70 17.33
C ARG A 484 -33.18 31.53 16.57
N ALA A 485 -33.33 31.27 15.28
CA ALA A 485 -34.29 32.00 14.45
C ALA A 485 -35.74 31.76 14.93
N PRO A 486 -36.58 32.80 15.02
CA PRO A 486 -37.97 32.67 15.48
C PRO A 486 -38.89 31.91 14.51
N ALA A 487 -38.53 31.82 13.24
CA ALA A 487 -39.19 30.98 12.23
C ALA A 487 -38.13 30.18 11.46
N GLY A 488 -38.23 28.85 11.49
CA GLY A 488 -37.38 27.94 10.71
C GLY A 488 -37.97 27.65 9.32
N PRO A 489 -37.21 26.98 8.43
CA PRO A 489 -37.75 26.49 7.17
C PRO A 489 -38.91 25.51 7.41
N THR A 490 -39.75 25.29 6.39
CA THR A 490 -40.88 24.37 6.51
C THR A 490 -40.40 22.95 6.84
N PRO A 491 -41.16 22.18 7.66
CA PRO A 491 -40.84 20.77 7.94
C PRO A 491 -40.65 19.94 6.66
N ASP A 492 -41.41 20.27 5.61
CA ASP A 492 -41.31 19.63 4.30
C ASP A 492 -39.95 19.85 3.63
N PHE A 493 -39.41 21.07 3.68
CA PHE A 493 -38.08 21.35 3.15
C PHE A 493 -37.00 20.54 3.89
N VAL A 494 -37.07 20.50 5.23
CA VAL A 494 -36.11 19.73 6.03
C VAL A 494 -36.18 18.25 5.67
N ARG A 495 -37.38 17.67 5.62
CA ARG A 495 -37.59 16.28 5.21
C ARG A 495 -37.05 16.00 3.81
N GLN A 496 -37.35 16.85 2.83
CA GLN A 496 -36.85 16.70 1.46
C GLN A 496 -35.32 16.80 1.40
N SER A 497 -34.72 17.75 2.12
CA SER A 497 -33.25 17.95 2.14
C SER A 497 -32.47 16.76 2.71
N LEU A 498 -33.11 15.94 3.54
CA LEU A 498 -32.53 14.73 4.12
C LEU A 498 -32.80 13.48 3.26
N MET A 499 -34.01 13.36 2.72
CA MET A 499 -34.46 12.16 2.00
C MET A 499 -34.08 12.14 0.52
N THR A 500 -33.80 13.29 -0.09
CA THR A 500 -33.58 13.40 -1.53
C THR A 500 -32.26 14.13 -1.83
N PRO A 501 -31.16 13.39 -2.03
CA PRO A 501 -29.86 14.00 -2.32
C PRO A 501 -29.90 14.82 -3.61
N HIS A 502 -29.46 16.08 -3.55
CA HIS A 502 -29.42 16.96 -4.71
C HIS A 502 -28.12 16.74 -5.48
N VAL A 503 -28.21 16.00 -6.58
CA VAL A 503 -27.07 15.67 -7.45
C VAL A 503 -26.76 16.83 -8.37
N VAL A 504 -25.48 17.19 -8.45
CA VAL A 504 -24.96 18.15 -9.42
C VAL A 504 -24.08 17.39 -10.41
N ARG A 505 -24.26 17.66 -11.70
CA ARG A 505 -23.41 17.13 -12.78
C ARG A 505 -22.83 18.29 -13.54
N LEU A 506 -21.51 18.30 -13.71
CA LEU A 506 -20.76 19.32 -14.41
C LEU A 506 -19.69 18.66 -15.26
N GLU A 507 -19.31 19.29 -16.37
CA GLU A 507 -18.27 18.77 -17.27
C GLU A 507 -17.02 19.64 -17.17
N ASP A 508 -15.86 19.00 -17.20
CA ASP A 508 -14.60 19.69 -17.36
C ASP A 508 -14.42 20.22 -18.81
N ARG A 509 -13.29 20.86 -19.08
CA ARG A 509 -13.01 21.42 -20.41
C ARG A 509 -12.84 20.37 -21.52
N ARG A 510 -12.71 19.08 -21.16
CA ARG A 510 -12.62 17.94 -22.09
C ARG A 510 -13.96 17.21 -22.24
N GLY A 511 -15.02 17.65 -21.56
CA GLY A 511 -16.31 16.98 -21.54
C GLY A 511 -16.35 15.77 -20.60
N GLU A 512 -15.37 15.64 -19.69
CA GLU A 512 -15.36 14.59 -18.68
C GLU A 512 -16.24 15.01 -17.50
N GLU A 513 -17.15 14.14 -17.09
CA GLU A 513 -18.15 14.46 -16.07
C GLU A 513 -17.57 14.42 -14.64
N ILE A 514 -17.93 15.44 -13.86
CA ILE A 514 -17.80 15.50 -12.40
C ILE A 514 -19.22 15.42 -11.80
N VAL A 515 -19.40 14.48 -10.87
CA VAL A 515 -20.65 14.28 -10.13
C VAL A 515 -20.47 14.72 -8.68
N GLY A 516 -21.35 15.59 -8.22
CA GLY A 516 -21.37 16.16 -6.88
C GLY A 516 -22.71 16.07 -6.16
N LEU A 517 -22.69 16.40 -4.88
CA LEU A 517 -23.85 16.55 -4.01
C LEU A 517 -23.88 17.97 -3.45
N LEU A 518 -25.06 18.60 -3.50
CA LEU A 518 -25.32 19.94 -3.00
C LEU A 518 -26.25 19.88 -1.78
N ASN A 519 -25.72 20.22 -0.60
CA ASN A 519 -26.53 20.38 0.62
C ASN A 519 -26.72 21.87 0.92
N THR A 520 -27.91 22.26 1.38
CA THR A 520 -28.22 23.66 1.68
C THR A 520 -28.90 23.81 3.03
N SER A 521 -28.53 24.84 3.79
CA SER A 521 -29.15 25.13 5.09
C SER A 521 -30.57 25.65 4.95
N LEU A 522 -30.84 26.44 3.91
CA LEU A 522 -32.12 27.06 3.57
C LEU A 522 -32.41 26.91 2.07
N PRO A 523 -33.67 27.05 1.62
CA PRO A 523 -33.99 27.06 0.19
C PRO A 523 -33.16 28.11 -0.56
N LEU A 524 -32.63 27.72 -1.72
CA LEU A 524 -31.90 28.64 -2.60
C LEU A 524 -32.89 29.59 -3.29
N ASP A 525 -32.56 30.88 -3.29
CA ASP A 525 -33.20 31.92 -4.08
C ASP A 525 -32.17 32.57 -5.02
N ASP A 526 -32.53 33.63 -5.74
CA ASP A 526 -31.63 34.32 -6.66
C ASP A 526 -30.48 35.08 -5.96
N ARG A 527 -30.39 35.03 -4.62
CA ARG A 527 -29.36 35.76 -3.85
C ARG A 527 -28.08 34.94 -3.74
N PRO A 528 -26.90 35.61 -3.76
CA PRO A 528 -25.64 34.94 -3.47
C PRO A 528 -25.60 34.36 -2.04
N VAL A 529 -25.07 33.15 -1.89
CA VAL A 529 -24.93 32.43 -0.62
C VAL A 529 -23.47 32.04 -0.37
N PRO A 530 -23.00 31.93 0.88
CA PRO A 530 -21.68 31.36 1.16
C PRO A 530 -21.64 29.89 0.73
N VAL A 531 -20.54 29.48 0.09
CA VAL A 531 -20.36 28.12 -0.44
C VAL A 531 -19.12 27.47 0.18
N VAL A 532 -19.27 26.25 0.68
CA VAL A 532 -18.16 25.40 1.12
C VAL A 532 -17.90 24.35 0.04
N VAL A 533 -16.71 24.37 -0.55
CA VAL A 533 -16.27 23.39 -1.56
C VAL A 533 -15.38 22.34 -0.89
N ILE A 534 -15.75 21.08 -1.03
CA ILE A 534 -15.06 19.94 -0.41
C ILE A 534 -14.62 18.95 -1.50
N PRO A 535 -13.36 19.02 -1.97
CA PRO A 535 -12.77 17.99 -2.83
C PRO A 535 -12.64 16.64 -2.11
N PRO A 536 -12.57 15.53 -2.86
CA PRO A 536 -12.43 14.20 -2.27
C PRO A 536 -11.02 13.96 -1.72
N ALA A 537 -10.94 13.28 -0.58
CA ALA A 537 -9.68 12.73 -0.06
C ALA A 537 -9.22 11.52 -0.88
N PHE A 538 -7.97 11.09 -0.67
CA PHE A 538 -7.41 9.93 -1.38
C PHE A 538 -8.22 8.66 -1.14
N GLY A 539 -8.67 8.03 -2.23
CA GLY A 539 -9.43 6.78 -2.17
C GLY A 539 -10.83 6.92 -1.57
N LYS A 540 -11.35 8.14 -1.39
CA LYS A 540 -12.67 8.41 -0.77
C LYS A 540 -13.67 9.00 -1.77
N THR A 541 -14.95 8.76 -1.52
CA THR A 541 -16.06 9.36 -2.28
C THR A 541 -16.70 10.50 -1.49
N LYS A 542 -17.49 11.33 -2.18
CA LYS A 542 -18.21 12.48 -1.60
C LYS A 542 -19.14 12.10 -0.44
N GLU A 543 -19.71 10.90 -0.43
CA GLU A 543 -20.65 10.41 0.60
C GLU A 543 -19.99 10.24 1.97
N VAL A 544 -18.67 10.00 2.02
CA VAL A 544 -17.91 9.79 3.26
C VAL A 544 -18.14 10.96 4.24
N LEU A 545 -18.21 12.20 3.74
CA LEU A 545 -18.34 13.42 4.54
C LEU A 545 -19.79 13.91 4.68
N PHE A 546 -20.80 13.05 4.57
CA PHE A 546 -22.21 13.44 4.78
C PHE A 546 -22.45 14.06 6.16
N GLY A 547 -21.80 13.54 7.21
CA GLY A 547 -21.91 14.06 8.58
C GLY A 547 -21.40 15.49 8.72
N LEU A 548 -20.35 15.85 7.99
CA LEU A 548 -19.82 17.21 7.95
C LEU A 548 -20.79 18.16 7.23
N ALA A 549 -21.30 17.75 6.07
CA ALA A 549 -22.27 18.53 5.31
C ALA A 549 -23.56 18.78 6.12
N LEU A 550 -24.05 17.76 6.83
CA LEU A 550 -25.22 17.89 7.70
C LEU A 550 -24.94 18.81 8.90
N THR A 551 -23.79 18.64 9.57
CA THR A 551 -23.39 19.49 10.70
C THR A 551 -23.35 20.97 10.30
N LEU A 552 -22.75 21.27 9.14
CA LEU A 552 -22.71 22.63 8.60
C LEU A 552 -24.11 23.17 8.30
N CYS A 553 -24.91 22.43 7.53
CA CYS A 553 -26.23 22.89 7.10
C CYS A 553 -27.20 23.07 8.27
N GLU A 554 -27.19 22.16 9.24
CA GLU A 554 -28.09 22.20 10.40
C GLU A 554 -27.78 23.38 11.33
N ASN A 555 -26.50 23.62 11.63
CA ASN A 555 -26.12 24.75 12.48
C ASN A 555 -26.45 26.10 11.83
N PHE A 556 -26.17 26.26 10.53
CA PHE A 556 -26.55 27.47 9.81
C PHE A 556 -28.07 27.64 9.73
N ARG A 557 -28.81 26.54 9.56
CA ARG A 557 -30.28 26.52 9.56
C ARG A 557 -30.87 26.96 10.90
N LEU A 558 -30.35 26.46 12.02
CA LEU A 558 -30.78 26.84 13.37
C LEU A 558 -30.60 28.35 13.63
N LEU A 559 -29.59 28.95 13.00
CA LEU A 559 -29.27 30.38 13.09
C LEU A 559 -29.93 31.22 11.99
N GLY A 560 -30.76 30.61 11.13
CA GLY A 560 -31.44 31.28 10.02
C GLY A 560 -30.49 31.88 8.98
N GLN A 561 -29.29 31.31 8.83
CA GLN A 561 -28.27 31.78 7.87
C GLN A 561 -28.20 30.84 6.65
N PRO A 562 -28.07 31.39 5.42
CA PRO A 562 -27.88 30.59 4.23
C PRO A 562 -26.44 30.05 4.15
N LEU A 563 -26.32 28.80 3.70
CA LEU A 563 -25.06 28.13 3.39
C LEU A 563 -25.33 27.04 2.36
N ALA A 564 -24.45 26.92 1.37
CA ALA A 564 -24.39 25.79 0.47
C ALA A 564 -23.10 25.01 0.69
N VAL A 565 -23.18 23.68 0.64
CA VAL A 565 -22.02 22.78 0.74
C VAL A 565 -22.02 21.92 -0.51
N ILE A 566 -20.93 21.98 -1.28
CA ILE A 566 -20.71 21.13 -2.45
C ILE A 566 -19.58 20.13 -2.18
N ARG A 567 -19.92 18.85 -2.23
CA ARG A 567 -18.99 17.71 -2.20
C ARG A 567 -19.01 17.04 -3.57
N TYR A 568 -17.89 16.55 -4.07
CA TYR A 568 -17.86 15.89 -5.38
C TYR A 568 -16.82 14.78 -5.44
N ASP A 569 -17.01 13.87 -6.40
CA ASP A 569 -15.99 12.87 -6.74
C ASP A 569 -15.09 13.44 -7.84
N GLY A 570 -13.78 13.17 -7.76
CA GLY A 570 -12.84 13.65 -8.77
C GLY A 570 -12.82 12.75 -9.99
N ILE A 571 -12.37 13.29 -11.12
CA ILE A 571 -12.14 12.51 -12.32
C ILE A 571 -10.97 11.53 -12.07
N ARG A 572 -11.10 10.28 -12.56
CA ARG A 572 -10.12 9.19 -12.33
C ARG A 572 -9.85 8.94 -10.85
N LYS A 573 -10.92 9.06 -10.05
CA LYS A 573 -10.95 8.69 -8.64
C LYS A 573 -12.16 7.79 -8.39
N LYS A 574 -12.20 7.18 -7.21
CA LYS A 574 -13.39 6.47 -6.71
C LYS A 574 -14.62 7.39 -6.71
N GLY A 575 -15.76 6.91 -7.20
CA GLY A 575 -17.02 7.65 -7.17
C GLY A 575 -17.86 7.53 -8.44
N GLU A 576 -18.77 8.48 -8.63
CA GLU A 576 -19.68 8.57 -9.79
C GLU A 576 -19.13 9.44 -10.94
N SER A 577 -18.03 10.16 -10.73
CA SER A 577 -17.38 10.97 -11.75
C SER A 577 -16.69 10.11 -12.81
N HIS A 578 -16.31 10.75 -13.92
CA HIS A 578 -15.68 10.08 -15.05
C HIS A 578 -14.44 9.28 -14.64
N ASN A 579 -14.39 8.04 -15.12
CA ASN A 579 -13.23 7.17 -15.02
C ASN A 579 -12.92 6.53 -16.38
N ASP A 580 -11.66 6.18 -16.60
CA ASP A 580 -11.24 5.57 -17.85
C ASP A 580 -11.88 4.15 -17.96
N PRO A 581 -12.23 3.67 -19.18
CA PRO A 581 -12.97 2.41 -19.34
C PRO A 581 -12.32 1.19 -18.69
N GLU A 582 -10.98 1.13 -18.67
CA GLU A 582 -10.18 0.08 -18.04
C GLU A 582 -10.13 0.17 -16.50
N ALA A 583 -10.51 1.33 -15.95
CA ALA A 583 -10.42 1.68 -14.53
C ALA A 583 -11.81 1.86 -13.87
N HIS A 584 -12.91 1.55 -14.57
CA HIS A 584 -14.27 1.81 -14.07
C HIS A 584 -14.74 0.85 -12.96
N GLU A 585 -14.07 -0.30 -12.74
CA GLU A 585 -14.44 -1.25 -11.69
C GLU A 585 -13.38 -1.34 -10.57
N PRO A 586 -13.80 -1.53 -9.31
CA PRO A 586 -12.87 -1.84 -8.23
C PRO A 586 -12.02 -3.09 -8.56
N PRO A 587 -10.72 -3.11 -8.21
CA PRO A 587 -9.97 -2.10 -7.43
C PRO A 587 -9.21 -1.05 -8.28
N TYR A 588 -9.55 -0.90 -9.56
CA TYR A 588 -8.80 -0.08 -10.52
C TYR A 588 -9.22 1.40 -10.57
N GLU A 589 -10.23 1.81 -9.79
CA GLU A 589 -10.83 3.15 -9.83
C GLU A 589 -9.81 4.29 -9.59
N MET A 590 -8.70 4.01 -8.92
CA MET A 590 -7.63 4.98 -8.63
C MET A 590 -6.39 4.79 -9.53
N LEU A 591 -6.44 3.90 -10.53
CA LEU A 591 -5.27 3.48 -11.32
C LEU A 591 -4.55 4.68 -11.96
N ASN A 592 -5.32 5.60 -12.54
CA ASN A 592 -4.82 6.76 -13.28
C ASN A 592 -4.97 8.09 -12.49
N THR A 593 -5.09 8.00 -11.15
CA THR A 593 -5.24 9.19 -10.30
C THR A 593 -4.00 10.08 -10.35
N ASN A 594 -4.19 11.41 -10.34
CA ASN A 594 -3.12 12.40 -10.31
C ASN A 594 -3.58 13.75 -9.73
N PHE A 595 -2.62 14.58 -9.32
CA PHE A 595 -2.87 15.86 -8.64
C PHE A 595 -3.28 16.98 -9.60
N SER A 596 -2.71 17.01 -10.82
CA SER A 596 -3.11 17.96 -11.87
C SER A 596 -4.61 17.89 -12.14
N GLN A 597 -5.14 16.67 -12.27
CA GLN A 597 -6.57 16.43 -12.46
C GLN A 597 -7.38 16.96 -11.28
N GLY A 598 -7.03 16.59 -10.04
CA GLY A 598 -7.75 17.05 -8.86
C GLY A 598 -7.77 18.58 -8.72
N ALA A 599 -6.66 19.25 -9.05
CA ALA A 599 -6.60 20.71 -9.10
C ALA A 599 -7.52 21.29 -10.20
N SER A 600 -7.55 20.68 -11.39
CA SER A 600 -8.47 21.04 -12.47
C SER A 600 -9.93 20.85 -12.09
N ASP A 601 -10.25 19.79 -11.33
CA ASP A 601 -11.61 19.52 -10.85
C ASP A 601 -12.07 20.63 -9.89
N ILE A 602 -11.21 21.09 -8.97
CA ILE A 602 -11.50 22.23 -8.09
C ILE A 602 -11.82 23.48 -8.93
N VAL A 603 -11.00 23.79 -9.93
CA VAL A 603 -11.22 24.96 -10.82
C VAL A 603 -12.53 24.82 -11.59
N THR A 604 -12.87 23.62 -12.06
CA THR A 604 -14.13 23.35 -12.78
C THR A 604 -15.35 23.61 -11.89
N VAL A 605 -15.29 23.21 -10.62
CA VAL A 605 -16.35 23.52 -9.63
C VAL A 605 -16.44 25.02 -9.37
N LEU A 606 -15.31 25.73 -9.27
CA LEU A 606 -15.31 27.19 -9.15
C LEU A 606 -15.93 27.86 -10.39
N ASP A 607 -15.63 27.36 -11.60
CA ASP A 607 -16.18 27.87 -12.87
C ASP A 607 -17.69 27.67 -12.93
N TRP A 608 -18.16 26.51 -12.46
CA TRP A 608 -19.58 26.23 -12.29
C TRP A 608 -20.26 27.19 -11.31
N LEU A 609 -19.65 27.49 -10.15
CA LEU A 609 -20.22 28.44 -9.17
C LEU A 609 -20.36 29.88 -9.69
N GLN A 610 -19.53 30.28 -10.64
CA GLN A 610 -19.62 31.61 -11.25
C GLN A 610 -20.74 31.71 -12.30
N THR A 611 -21.00 30.60 -13.00
CA THR A 611 -21.92 30.56 -14.14
C THR A 611 -23.30 30.03 -13.78
N ASN A 612 -23.44 29.31 -12.66
CA ASN A 612 -24.71 28.73 -12.24
C ASN A 612 -25.71 29.81 -11.78
N PRO A 613 -26.91 29.89 -12.38
CA PRO A 613 -27.90 30.91 -12.02
C PRO A 613 -28.59 30.65 -10.69
N LYS A 614 -28.60 29.40 -10.20
CA LYS A 614 -29.30 28.98 -8.96
C LYS A 614 -28.39 28.94 -7.73
N VAL A 615 -27.08 28.83 -7.93
CA VAL A 615 -26.08 28.78 -6.86
C VAL A 615 -24.99 29.79 -7.16
N ARG A 616 -25.19 31.04 -6.72
CA ARG A 616 -24.14 32.07 -6.78
C ARG A 616 -23.41 32.15 -5.45
N ALA A 617 -22.08 32.10 -5.50
CA ALA A 617 -21.26 32.24 -4.30
C ALA A 617 -21.13 33.72 -3.90
N SER A 618 -21.48 34.04 -2.64
CA SER A 618 -21.13 35.31 -2.00
C SER A 618 -19.73 35.29 -1.36
N SER A 619 -19.30 34.09 -0.96
CA SER A 619 -17.98 33.78 -0.47
C SER A 619 -17.72 32.29 -0.67
N VAL A 620 -16.47 31.90 -0.92
CA VAL A 620 -16.05 30.52 -1.14
C VAL A 620 -15.05 30.09 -0.07
N VAL A 621 -15.41 29.04 0.66
CA VAL A 621 -14.51 28.34 1.59
C VAL A 621 -14.06 27.04 0.94
N LEU A 622 -12.76 26.87 0.74
CA LEU A 622 -12.17 25.60 0.31
C LEU A 622 -11.82 24.78 1.55
N LEU A 623 -12.38 23.58 1.68
CA LEU A 623 -12.15 22.68 2.81
C LEU A 623 -11.59 21.35 2.31
N THR A 624 -10.30 21.13 2.54
CA THR A 624 -9.56 19.99 1.97
C THR A 624 -9.15 18.99 3.05
N PHE A 625 -9.18 17.70 2.70
CA PHE A 625 -8.73 16.58 3.53
C PHE A 625 -7.59 15.79 2.88
N SER A 626 -6.61 15.34 3.68
CA SER A 626 -5.51 14.48 3.23
C SER A 626 -4.81 15.03 1.97
N PHE A 627 -4.66 14.26 0.88
CA PHE A 627 -4.01 14.70 -0.36
C PHE A 627 -4.70 15.83 -1.12
N SER A 628 -5.99 16.10 -0.90
CA SER A 628 -6.62 17.26 -1.56
C SER A 628 -6.03 18.61 -1.10
N ALA A 629 -5.28 18.64 0.02
CA ALA A 629 -4.49 19.80 0.40
C ALA A 629 -3.33 20.09 -0.57
N LEU A 630 -2.76 19.06 -1.22
CA LEU A 630 -1.75 19.22 -2.27
C LEU A 630 -2.39 19.81 -3.54
N GLU A 631 -3.58 19.31 -3.90
CA GLU A 631 -4.36 19.81 -5.04
C GLU A 631 -4.76 21.28 -4.83
N ALA A 632 -5.17 21.65 -3.61
CA ALA A 632 -5.45 23.03 -3.24
C ALA A 632 -4.23 23.94 -3.41
N ARG A 633 -3.03 23.49 -2.99
CA ARG A 633 -1.79 24.27 -3.21
C ARG A 633 -1.55 24.54 -4.70
N ILE A 634 -1.75 23.54 -5.57
CA ILE A 634 -1.60 23.71 -7.03
C ILE A 634 -2.54 24.81 -7.54
N VAL A 635 -3.82 24.80 -7.11
CA VAL A 635 -4.81 25.81 -7.50
C VAL A 635 -4.43 27.20 -6.98
N LEU A 636 -4.06 27.30 -5.70
CA LEU A 636 -3.82 28.56 -5.00
C LEU A 636 -2.55 29.30 -5.43
N ARG A 637 -1.66 28.67 -6.20
CA ARG A 637 -0.52 29.36 -6.83
C ARG A 637 -0.95 30.40 -7.85
N SER A 638 -2.02 30.11 -8.59
CA SER A 638 -2.58 31.05 -9.57
C SER A 638 -3.29 32.18 -8.83
N GLU A 639 -2.82 33.41 -8.98
CA GLU A 639 -3.46 34.59 -8.37
C GLU A 639 -4.94 34.72 -8.78
N LYS A 640 -5.25 34.41 -10.05
CA LYS A 640 -6.61 34.38 -10.58
C LYS A 640 -7.50 33.41 -9.81
N GLU A 641 -7.02 32.19 -9.58
CA GLU A 641 -7.83 31.17 -8.92
C GLU A 641 -7.86 31.38 -7.40
N ARG A 642 -6.74 31.81 -6.80
CA ARG A 642 -6.64 32.21 -5.40
C ARG A 642 -7.61 33.34 -5.04
N GLY A 643 -7.77 34.33 -5.91
CA GLY A 643 -8.73 35.44 -5.70
C GLY A 643 -10.20 35.03 -5.70
N ARG A 644 -10.52 33.76 -6.03
CA ARG A 644 -11.88 33.21 -6.01
C ARG A 644 -12.19 32.42 -4.73
N ILE A 645 -11.20 32.24 -3.85
CA ILE A 645 -11.31 31.49 -2.60
C ILE A 645 -10.98 32.44 -1.45
N ASP A 646 -11.95 32.67 -0.55
CA ASP A 646 -11.79 33.65 0.52
C ASP A 646 -11.18 33.05 1.80
N TYR A 647 -11.29 31.73 1.97
CA TYR A 647 -10.77 31.02 3.14
C TYR A 647 -10.42 29.57 2.79
N TRP A 648 -9.25 29.11 3.21
CA TRP A 648 -8.85 27.71 3.08
C TRP A 648 -8.69 27.06 4.45
N ILE A 649 -9.39 25.94 4.65
CA ILE A 649 -9.22 25.06 5.81
C ILE A 649 -8.63 23.73 5.33
N ALA A 650 -7.43 23.40 5.81
CA ALA A 650 -6.80 22.11 5.57
C ALA A 650 -6.99 21.22 6.81
N CYS A 651 -7.73 20.12 6.68
CA CYS A 651 -8.04 19.20 7.79
C CYS A 651 -7.37 17.85 7.57
N MET A 652 -6.48 17.44 8.48
CA MET A 652 -5.58 16.29 8.24
C MET A 652 -4.84 16.40 6.90
N GLY A 653 -4.68 17.64 6.42
CA GLY A 653 -4.09 17.93 5.12
C GLY A 653 -2.61 17.60 5.17
N THR A 654 -2.12 16.87 4.17
CA THR A 654 -0.69 16.61 4.09
C THR A 654 0.03 17.82 3.50
N PRO A 655 1.12 18.29 4.11
CA PRO A 655 1.90 19.39 3.57
C PRO A 655 2.73 18.96 2.35
N GLU A 656 3.08 17.68 2.22
CA GLU A 656 3.90 17.15 1.13
C GLU A 656 3.61 15.66 0.84
N PHE A 657 4.09 15.16 -0.28
CA PHE A 657 3.79 13.80 -0.76
C PHE A 657 4.68 12.71 -0.16
N ARG A 658 5.99 12.96 0.00
CA ARG A 658 7.00 11.92 0.23
C ARG A 658 6.87 11.25 1.60
N ASP A 659 6.80 11.99 2.72
CA ASP A 659 6.81 11.41 4.07
C ASP A 659 5.55 10.57 4.32
N LEU A 660 4.39 11.09 3.90
CA LEU A 660 3.12 10.35 4.00
C LEU A 660 3.21 9.05 3.19
N MET A 661 3.69 9.09 1.94
CA MET A 661 3.83 7.89 1.11
C MET A 661 4.81 6.86 1.69
N VAL A 662 5.94 7.30 2.23
CA VAL A 662 6.89 6.41 2.90
C VAL A 662 6.23 5.71 4.10
N ARG A 663 5.43 6.43 4.89
CA ARG A 663 4.75 5.89 6.07
C ARG A 663 3.68 4.86 5.72
N VAL A 664 2.81 5.17 4.76
CA VAL A 664 1.71 4.26 4.39
C VAL A 664 2.17 3.04 3.61
N ASN A 665 3.37 3.06 3.02
CA ASN A 665 3.96 1.94 2.28
C ASN A 665 5.06 1.18 3.04
N CYS A 666 5.15 1.36 4.37
CA CYS A 666 6.13 0.69 5.22
C CYS A 666 7.58 0.88 4.74
N GLY A 667 7.99 2.15 4.57
CA GLY A 667 9.38 2.54 4.27
C GLY A 667 9.72 2.75 2.79
N LEU A 668 8.80 2.42 1.87
CA LEU A 668 9.07 2.52 0.44
C LEU A 668 8.95 3.96 -0.08
N ASP A 669 10.06 4.52 -0.58
CA ASP A 669 10.15 5.92 -1.02
C ASP A 669 9.90 6.09 -2.53
N PHE A 670 8.64 6.29 -2.91
CA PHE A 670 8.24 6.42 -4.31
C PHE A 670 8.92 7.57 -5.05
N LEU A 671 9.16 8.71 -4.38
CA LEU A 671 9.78 9.88 -5.00
C LEU A 671 11.21 9.57 -5.43
N GLU A 672 11.98 8.94 -4.54
CA GLU A 672 13.37 8.61 -4.81
C GLU A 672 13.51 7.63 -5.99
N HIS A 673 12.70 6.57 -6.02
CA HIS A 673 12.71 5.59 -7.11
C HIS A 673 12.45 6.28 -8.45
N TYR A 674 11.47 7.17 -8.50
CA TYR A 674 11.18 7.97 -9.69
C TYR A 674 12.36 8.86 -10.10
N GLN A 675 13.00 9.56 -9.17
CA GLN A 675 14.17 10.42 -9.44
C GLN A 675 15.35 9.61 -10.00
N LEU A 676 15.55 8.39 -9.49
CA LEU A 676 16.57 7.48 -10.00
C LEU A 676 16.23 6.90 -11.39
N GLY A 677 14.99 7.06 -11.86
CA GLY A 677 14.51 6.44 -13.11
C GLY A 677 14.06 4.98 -12.93
N ILE A 678 13.89 4.53 -11.69
CA ILE A 678 13.37 3.20 -11.35
C ILE A 678 11.85 3.21 -11.48
N LYS A 679 11.31 2.24 -12.22
CA LYS A 679 9.87 2.07 -12.44
C LYS A 679 9.29 1.09 -11.44
N LEU A 680 8.35 1.54 -10.63
CA LEU A 680 7.64 0.72 -9.64
C LEU A 680 6.33 0.12 -10.21
N GLY A 681 5.79 0.70 -11.28
CA GLY A 681 4.55 0.24 -11.92
C GLY A 681 3.31 0.43 -11.06
N VAL A 682 2.38 -0.52 -11.15
CA VAL A 682 1.10 -0.49 -10.43
C VAL A 682 1.26 -1.18 -9.07
N MET A 683 0.95 -0.47 -7.99
CA MET A 683 1.05 -0.99 -6.63
C MET A 683 -0.23 -0.68 -5.82
N PRO A 684 -0.58 -1.52 -4.83
CA PRO A 684 -1.63 -1.19 -3.87
C PRO A 684 -1.12 -0.15 -2.87
N VAL A 685 -1.87 0.94 -2.72
CA VAL A 685 -1.65 2.01 -1.74
C VAL A 685 -2.95 2.20 -0.97
N LEU A 686 -2.94 1.88 0.33
CA LEU A 686 -4.13 2.00 1.20
C LEU A 686 -5.38 1.34 0.58
N GLY A 687 -5.23 0.12 0.05
CA GLY A 687 -6.33 -0.66 -0.56
C GLY A 687 -6.71 -0.24 -1.98
N ASN A 688 -5.98 0.70 -2.60
CA ASN A 688 -6.25 1.21 -3.95
C ASN A 688 -5.10 0.84 -4.90
N LEU A 689 -5.39 0.30 -6.09
CA LEU A 689 -4.35 0.14 -7.10
C LEU A 689 -4.06 1.48 -7.77
N VAL A 690 -2.79 1.88 -7.78
CA VAL A 690 -2.32 3.15 -8.33
C VAL A 690 -1.12 2.89 -9.24
N ASN A 691 -1.10 3.55 -10.40
CA ASN A 691 0.12 3.67 -11.21
C ASN A 691 1.08 4.66 -10.53
N VAL A 692 1.96 4.13 -9.69
CA VAL A 692 2.85 4.93 -8.84
C VAL A 692 3.77 5.80 -9.70
N ASP A 693 4.26 5.27 -10.82
CA ASP A 693 5.19 6.01 -11.68
C ASP A 693 4.56 7.29 -12.25
N ALA A 694 3.32 7.20 -12.74
CA ALA A 694 2.59 8.35 -13.25
C ALA A 694 2.21 9.32 -12.12
N TYR A 695 1.81 8.79 -10.97
CA TYR A 695 1.35 9.61 -9.86
C TYR A 695 2.47 10.45 -9.24
N VAL A 696 3.65 9.85 -9.05
CA VAL A 696 4.85 10.55 -8.57
C VAL A 696 5.33 11.56 -9.62
N ALA A 697 5.36 11.19 -10.90
CA ALA A 697 5.75 12.09 -11.97
C ALA A 697 4.90 13.38 -11.97
N ASP A 698 3.60 13.25 -11.80
CA ASP A 698 2.67 14.37 -11.70
C ASP A 698 2.92 15.22 -10.45
N GLY A 699 3.15 14.59 -9.28
CA GLY A 699 3.49 15.31 -8.05
C GLY A 699 4.81 16.10 -8.14
N VAL A 700 5.81 15.56 -8.85
CA VAL A 700 7.07 16.24 -9.14
C VAL A 700 6.87 17.40 -10.12
N ALA A 701 6.16 17.17 -11.22
CA ALA A 701 5.85 18.18 -12.22
C ALA A 701 5.09 19.37 -11.61
N ASN A 702 4.25 19.10 -10.61
CA ASN A 702 3.51 20.10 -9.87
C ASN A 702 4.20 20.59 -8.59
N ALA A 703 5.47 20.25 -8.34
CA ALA A 703 6.20 20.71 -7.15
C ALA A 703 5.40 20.56 -5.83
N VAL A 704 4.75 19.41 -5.61
CA VAL A 704 4.08 19.07 -4.34
C VAL A 704 4.74 17.89 -3.62
N ALA A 705 5.87 17.43 -4.16
CA ALA A 705 6.57 16.23 -3.74
C ALA A 705 7.29 16.38 -2.39
N THR A 706 7.74 17.58 -2.02
CA THR A 706 8.60 17.80 -0.84
C THR A 706 8.15 18.96 0.06
N LEU A 707 8.61 18.92 1.32
CA LEU A 707 8.33 19.97 2.32
C LEU A 707 8.93 21.33 1.93
N GLU A 708 10.05 21.36 1.20
CA GLU A 708 10.64 22.61 0.70
C GLU A 708 9.69 23.33 -0.26
N GLN A 709 9.14 22.58 -1.21
CA GLN A 709 8.15 23.12 -2.15
C GLN A 709 6.88 23.58 -1.42
N ALA A 710 6.52 22.92 -0.31
CA ALA A 710 5.41 23.35 0.54
C ALA A 710 5.67 24.71 1.20
N ARG A 711 6.87 24.95 1.72
CA ARG A 711 7.20 26.27 2.28
C ARG A 711 7.16 27.35 1.21
N GLU A 712 7.69 27.06 0.02
CA GLU A 712 7.71 28.02 -1.09
C GLU A 712 6.30 28.43 -1.51
N ASP A 713 5.38 27.47 -1.70
CA ASP A 713 3.99 27.80 -1.99
C ASP A 713 3.39 28.68 -0.89
N MET A 714 3.54 28.25 0.36
CA MET A 714 2.89 28.88 1.52
C MET A 714 3.33 30.32 1.74
N ARG A 715 4.54 30.69 1.30
CA ARG A 715 5.06 32.07 1.29
C ARG A 715 4.19 33.02 0.47
N HIS A 716 3.66 32.56 -0.66
CA HIS A 716 2.93 33.39 -1.62
C HIS A 716 1.40 33.35 -1.46
N LEU A 717 0.91 32.58 -0.50
CA LEU A 717 -0.54 32.42 -0.27
C LEU A 717 -1.08 33.55 0.63
N ASP A 718 -1.54 34.63 0.01
CA ASP A 718 -2.11 35.79 0.71
C ASP A 718 -3.63 35.65 1.00
N LEU A 719 -4.07 34.49 1.46
CA LEU A 719 -5.43 34.25 1.96
C LEU A 719 -5.41 33.67 3.38
N PRO A 720 -6.47 33.84 4.19
CA PRO A 720 -6.57 33.20 5.50
C PRO A 720 -6.49 31.68 5.36
N ILE A 721 -5.64 31.05 6.18
CA ILE A 721 -5.48 29.59 6.18
C ILE A 721 -5.54 29.06 7.62
N THR A 722 -6.42 28.11 7.87
CA THR A 722 -6.45 27.33 9.11
C THR A 722 -6.11 25.88 8.83
N TRP A 723 -5.15 25.34 9.57
CA TRP A 723 -4.74 23.94 9.46
C TRP A 723 -5.15 23.18 10.71
N ILE A 724 -6.02 22.18 10.56
CA ILE A 724 -6.47 21.31 11.64
C ILE A 724 -5.75 19.98 11.52
N TYR A 725 -5.13 19.49 12.61
CA TYR A 725 -4.39 18.24 12.60
C TYR A 725 -4.66 17.38 13.84
N GLY A 726 -4.54 16.06 13.65
CA GLY A 726 -4.76 15.06 14.68
C GLY A 726 -3.56 14.95 15.59
N GLN A 727 -3.78 14.98 16.91
CA GLN A 727 -2.73 14.72 17.90
C GLN A 727 -2.23 13.28 17.86
N PHE A 728 -3.04 12.37 17.30
CA PHE A 728 -2.74 10.95 17.21
C PHE A 728 -2.54 10.46 15.76
N ASP A 729 -2.48 11.39 14.80
CA ASP A 729 -2.16 11.09 13.41
C ASP A 729 -0.68 10.70 13.30
N ASN A 730 -0.41 9.45 12.89
CA ASN A 730 0.95 8.93 12.70
C ASN A 730 1.41 8.95 11.24
N TRP A 731 0.55 9.38 10.31
CA TRP A 731 0.89 9.54 8.89
C TRP A 731 1.31 10.96 8.55
N VAL A 732 0.69 11.98 9.15
CA VAL A 732 1.04 13.39 8.95
C VAL A 732 1.69 13.99 10.19
N LYS A 733 2.94 14.43 10.05
CA LYS A 733 3.69 15.03 11.18
C LYS A 733 3.19 16.43 11.53
N SER A 734 2.85 16.62 12.80
CA SER A 734 2.49 17.93 13.34
C SER A 734 3.61 18.96 13.18
N GLU A 735 4.87 18.53 13.26
CA GLU A 735 6.03 19.40 13.06
C GLU A 735 6.07 19.97 11.63
N PHE A 736 5.70 19.18 10.62
CA PHE A 736 5.70 19.63 9.23
C PHE A 736 4.61 20.66 8.98
N ILE A 737 3.43 20.47 9.60
CA ILE A 737 2.33 21.43 9.53
C ILE A 737 2.73 22.75 10.19
N ARG A 738 3.27 22.69 11.41
CA ARG A 738 3.77 23.89 12.13
C ARG A 738 4.90 24.59 11.36
N ASP A 739 5.75 23.81 10.70
CA ASP A 739 6.80 24.33 9.83
C ASP A 739 6.20 25.12 8.65
N VAL A 740 5.35 24.52 7.82
CA VAL A 740 4.80 25.24 6.65
C VAL A 740 3.88 26.41 7.03
N MET A 741 3.15 26.29 8.13
CA MET A 741 2.23 27.35 8.59
C MET A 741 2.95 28.52 9.28
N SER A 742 4.22 28.34 9.68
CA SER A 742 5.01 29.42 10.30
C SER A 742 5.74 30.27 9.28
N VAL A 743 5.70 29.90 7.99
CA VAL A 743 6.23 30.76 6.92
C VAL A 743 5.47 32.09 6.95
N GLN A 744 6.23 33.19 6.94
CA GLN A 744 5.67 34.54 6.94
C GLN A 744 4.88 34.79 5.65
N ALA A 745 3.66 35.30 5.80
CA ALA A 745 2.75 35.65 4.71
C ALA A 745 1.90 36.86 5.13
N ASN A 746 1.27 37.55 4.18
CA ASN A 746 0.47 38.75 4.47
C ASN A 746 -0.96 38.44 4.96
N ALA A 747 -1.27 37.17 5.20
CA ALA A 747 -2.59 36.72 5.61
C ALA A 747 -2.55 35.84 6.88
N PRO A 748 -3.63 35.84 7.69
CA PRO A 748 -3.67 35.10 8.95
C PRO A 748 -3.46 33.60 8.79
N ARG A 749 -2.63 33.03 9.66
CA ARG A 749 -2.36 31.59 9.78
C ARG A 749 -2.77 31.09 11.15
N GLU A 750 -3.43 29.94 11.20
CA GLU A 750 -3.88 29.33 12.45
C GLU A 750 -3.66 27.81 12.39
N VAL A 751 -3.22 27.21 13.49
CA VAL A 751 -3.11 25.75 13.63
C VAL A 751 -3.95 25.28 14.80
N ILE A 752 -4.72 24.21 14.60
CA ILE A 752 -5.64 23.67 15.60
C ILE A 752 -5.36 22.17 15.78
N PRO A 753 -4.82 21.75 16.94
CA PRO A 753 -4.74 20.34 17.28
C PRO A 753 -6.11 19.81 17.73
N VAL A 754 -6.45 18.59 17.30
CA VAL A 754 -7.65 17.86 17.74
C VAL A 754 -7.28 16.46 18.24
N PRO A 755 -7.96 15.91 19.27
CA PRO A 755 -7.58 14.64 19.91
C PRO A 755 -8.06 13.41 19.11
N ILE A 756 -7.74 13.37 17.81
CA ILE A 756 -8.10 12.29 16.89
C ILE A 756 -6.89 11.86 16.06
N GLY A 757 -7.06 10.75 15.35
CA GLY A 757 -6.15 10.24 14.34
C GLY A 757 -6.34 10.88 12.96
N HIS A 758 -5.93 10.18 11.90
CA HIS A 758 -6.05 10.65 10.52
C HIS A 758 -7.48 10.62 9.96
N ASN A 759 -8.31 9.69 10.45
CA ASN A 759 -9.69 9.50 9.99
C ASN A 759 -10.72 10.22 10.88
N ALA A 760 -11.69 10.90 10.26
CA ALA A 760 -12.82 11.52 10.95
C ALA A 760 -14.07 11.52 10.06
N ARG A 761 -15.15 10.87 10.51
CA ARG A 761 -16.35 10.63 9.69
C ARG A 761 -17.64 10.67 10.50
N THR A 762 -17.87 9.70 11.38
CA THR A 762 -19.15 9.54 12.09
C THR A 762 -19.02 9.31 13.58
N SER A 763 -17.80 9.10 14.08
CA SER A 763 -17.55 9.01 15.52
C SER A 763 -17.89 10.32 16.23
N LYS A 764 -18.11 10.24 17.54
CA LYS A 764 -18.36 11.43 18.37
C LYS A 764 -17.24 12.46 18.24
N GLU A 765 -15.99 12.02 18.20
CA GLU A 765 -14.83 12.89 18.01
C GLU A 765 -14.75 13.47 16.59
N GLY A 766 -15.09 12.69 15.56
CA GLY A 766 -15.20 13.20 14.19
C GLY A 766 -16.27 14.29 14.06
N LEU A 767 -17.42 14.09 14.68
CA LEU A 767 -18.48 15.10 14.69
C LEU A 767 -18.10 16.35 15.51
N ARG A 768 -17.32 16.22 16.59
CA ARG A 768 -16.67 17.36 17.30
C ARG A 768 -15.75 18.17 16.40
N LEU A 769 -14.94 17.51 15.58
CA LEU A 769 -14.15 18.19 14.55
C LEU A 769 -15.06 18.96 13.58
N PHE A 770 -16.16 18.36 13.11
CA PHE A 770 -17.08 19.03 12.19
C PHE A 770 -17.77 20.24 12.83
N GLY A 771 -18.09 20.18 14.11
CA GLY A 771 -18.54 21.33 14.89
C GLY A 771 -17.49 22.44 14.97
N THR A 772 -16.22 22.08 15.15
CA THR A 772 -15.10 23.02 15.12
C THR A 772 -14.98 23.72 13.77
N ILE A 773 -15.00 22.94 12.67
CA ILE A 773 -15.01 23.48 11.29
C ILE A 773 -16.19 24.43 11.10
N THR A 774 -17.38 24.05 11.55
CA THR A 774 -18.59 24.88 11.46
C THR A 774 -18.40 26.21 12.19
N SER A 775 -17.85 26.20 13.40
CA SER A 775 -17.58 27.43 14.16
C SER A 775 -16.51 28.31 13.50
N LEU A 776 -15.49 27.73 12.87
CA LEU A 776 -14.45 28.47 12.15
C LEU A 776 -15.00 29.16 10.91
N ILE A 777 -15.80 28.45 10.11
CA ILE A 777 -16.48 28.99 8.94
C ILE A 777 -17.44 30.11 9.37
N TYR A 778 -18.19 29.90 10.44
CA TYR A 778 -19.08 30.92 10.97
C TYR A 778 -18.34 32.16 11.50
N ARG A 779 -17.20 31.97 12.18
CA ARG A 779 -16.31 33.06 12.60
C ARG A 779 -15.77 33.84 11.41
N PHE A 780 -15.38 33.14 10.35
CA PHE A 780 -14.88 33.78 9.15
C PHE A 780 -15.94 34.68 8.50
N LEU A 781 -17.15 34.15 8.29
CA LEU A 781 -18.26 34.82 7.62
C LEU A 781 -18.91 35.93 8.46
N HIS A 782 -19.08 35.72 9.77
CA HIS A 782 -19.87 36.60 10.65
C HIS A 782 -19.07 37.24 11.78
N LYS A 783 -17.74 37.04 11.84
CA LYS A 783 -16.83 37.59 12.85
C LYS A 783 -17.20 37.25 14.30
N ARG A 784 -17.94 36.15 14.52
CA ARG A 784 -18.34 35.63 15.84
C ARG A 784 -18.18 34.10 15.89
N LEU A 785 -17.75 33.57 17.02
CA LEU A 785 -17.77 32.13 17.28
C LEU A 785 -19.19 31.68 17.69
N ILE A 786 -19.51 30.42 17.43
CA ILE A 786 -20.74 29.78 17.88
C ILE A 786 -20.41 28.49 18.62
N GLN A 787 -21.26 28.11 19.56
CA GLN A 787 -21.26 26.75 20.07
C GLN A 787 -22.06 25.90 19.09
N PRO A 788 -21.43 24.92 18.39
CA PRO A 788 -22.14 24.08 17.45
C PRO A 788 -23.13 23.17 18.17
N VAL A 789 -24.08 22.64 17.41
CA VAL A 789 -25.05 21.60 17.77
C VAL A 789 -24.76 20.35 16.93
N MET A 790 -24.86 19.18 17.55
CA MET A 790 -24.73 17.90 16.86
C MET A 790 -25.98 17.58 16.05
N PRO A 791 -25.83 17.05 14.84
CA PRO A 791 -26.96 16.51 14.12
C PRO A 791 -27.69 15.41 14.89
N GLY A 792 -29.02 15.37 14.74
CA GLY A 792 -29.82 14.30 15.29
C GLY A 792 -29.46 12.94 14.66
N ARG A 793 -29.40 11.88 15.47
CA ARG A 793 -29.08 10.51 15.00
C ARG A 793 -29.99 10.05 13.85
N LYS A 794 -31.28 10.30 13.99
CA LYS A 794 -32.28 9.93 12.98
C LYS A 794 -31.99 10.63 11.65
N ASP A 795 -31.64 11.91 11.68
CA ASP A 795 -31.36 12.70 10.48
C ASP A 795 -30.05 12.26 9.82
N MET A 796 -29.02 11.94 10.63
CA MET A 796 -27.78 11.33 10.15
C MET A 796 -28.02 10.00 9.45
N GLU A 797 -28.81 9.13 10.07
CA GLU A 797 -29.14 7.81 9.52
C GLU A 797 -29.95 7.92 8.23
N VAL A 798 -30.96 8.80 8.21
CA VAL A 798 -31.76 9.08 7.02
C VAL A 798 -30.89 9.59 5.87
N LEU A 799 -30.05 10.61 6.12
CA LEU A 799 -29.19 11.18 5.08
C LEU A 799 -28.16 10.16 4.58
N ARG A 800 -27.52 9.41 5.49
CA ARG A 800 -26.57 8.34 5.13
C ARG A 800 -27.22 7.31 4.22
N ARG A 801 -28.43 6.85 4.56
CA ARG A 801 -29.18 5.87 3.75
C ARG A 801 -29.57 6.47 2.39
N ALA A 802 -30.09 7.69 2.36
CA ALA A 802 -30.51 8.35 1.13
C ALA A 802 -29.34 8.56 0.15
N GLU A 803 -28.16 8.99 0.64
CA GLU A 803 -26.96 9.11 -0.19
C GLU A 803 -26.45 7.74 -0.66
N LYS A 804 -26.46 6.73 0.23
CA LYS A 804 -26.01 5.37 -0.07
C LYS A 804 -26.88 4.65 -1.10
N ASP A 805 -28.21 4.77 -1.00
CA ASP A 805 -29.17 4.05 -1.87
C ASP A 805 -29.03 4.45 -3.35
N ARG A 806 -28.36 5.56 -3.65
CA ARG A 806 -28.00 5.97 -5.03
C ARG A 806 -26.85 5.15 -5.62
N LEU A 807 -25.98 4.59 -4.78
CA LEU A 807 -24.75 3.92 -5.21
C LEU A 807 -24.98 2.43 -5.46
N PRO A 808 -24.27 1.82 -6.43
CA PRO A 808 -24.28 0.36 -6.56
C PRO A 808 -23.70 -0.28 -5.29
N PRO A 809 -24.29 -1.38 -4.79
CA PRO A 809 -23.82 -2.03 -3.58
C PRO A 809 -22.39 -2.56 -3.78
N ARG A 810 -21.47 -2.14 -2.91
CA ARG A 810 -20.13 -2.72 -2.80
C ARG A 810 -20.19 -3.94 -1.89
N ASN A 811 -20.23 -5.13 -2.50
CA ASN A 811 -20.27 -6.40 -1.78
C ASN A 811 -18.97 -7.16 -1.96
N LEU A 812 -18.55 -7.86 -0.92
CA LEU A 812 -17.52 -8.91 -1.02
C LEU A 812 -18.05 -10.05 -1.90
N LYS A 813 -17.82 -9.98 -3.22
CA LYS A 813 -18.25 -11.00 -4.20
C LYS A 813 -17.82 -12.42 -3.77
N ASN A 814 -16.68 -12.55 -3.09
CA ASN A 814 -16.18 -13.78 -2.49
C ASN A 814 -15.77 -13.56 -1.03
N ARG A 815 -16.76 -13.48 -0.11
CA ARG A 815 -16.54 -13.34 1.34
C ARG A 815 -15.52 -14.34 1.89
N THR A 816 -15.66 -15.63 1.57
CA THR A 816 -14.74 -16.67 2.04
C THR A 816 -13.32 -16.46 1.52
N GLY A 817 -13.16 -16.09 0.24
CA GLY A 817 -11.85 -15.81 -0.35
C GLY A 817 -11.17 -14.59 0.27
N TYR A 818 -11.93 -13.52 0.53
CA TYR A 818 -11.43 -12.33 1.21
C TYR A 818 -10.94 -12.66 2.62
N TRP A 819 -11.79 -13.26 3.47
CA TRP A 819 -11.42 -13.60 4.85
C TRP A 819 -10.28 -14.61 4.92
N LYS A 820 -10.18 -15.53 3.95
CA LYS A 820 -9.03 -16.43 3.82
C LYS A 820 -7.73 -15.66 3.61
N ARG A 821 -7.70 -14.71 2.68
CA ARG A 821 -6.52 -13.84 2.45
C ARG A 821 -6.24 -12.96 3.68
N TYR A 822 -7.26 -12.33 4.26
CA TYR A 822 -7.10 -11.47 5.43
C TYR A 822 -6.49 -12.22 6.63
N LEU A 823 -7.01 -13.41 6.96
CA LEU A 823 -6.58 -14.17 8.13
C LEU A 823 -5.25 -14.91 7.92
N ILE A 824 -5.03 -15.47 6.72
CA ILE A 824 -3.91 -16.39 6.46
C ILE A 824 -2.80 -15.72 5.66
N GLY A 825 -3.10 -14.67 4.90
CA GLY A 825 -2.22 -14.14 3.86
C GLY A 825 -2.17 -15.04 2.63
N ASP A 826 -1.51 -14.55 1.57
CA ASP A 826 -1.09 -15.41 0.46
C ASP A 826 -0.05 -16.44 0.93
N ASP A 827 0.24 -17.47 0.14
CA ASP A 827 0.97 -18.72 0.50
C ASP A 827 2.32 -18.57 1.26
N LYS A 828 2.83 -17.36 1.46
CA LYS A 828 4.07 -17.03 2.19
C LYS A 828 3.93 -15.96 3.28
N LEU A 829 2.85 -15.17 3.28
CA LEU A 829 2.67 -14.05 4.18
C LEU A 829 1.96 -14.49 5.46
N LEU A 830 2.01 -13.63 6.47
CA LEU A 830 1.43 -13.96 7.78
C LEU A 830 -0.07 -13.67 7.86
N GLY A 831 -0.63 -12.83 6.99
CA GLY A 831 -1.99 -12.30 7.15
C GLY A 831 -2.16 -11.63 8.50
N PHE A 832 -3.32 -11.82 9.12
CA PHE A 832 -3.65 -11.27 10.45
C PHE A 832 -2.68 -11.69 11.57
N ASP A 833 -1.93 -12.79 11.45
CA ASP A 833 -0.91 -13.17 12.45
C ASP A 833 0.21 -12.14 12.61
N VAL A 834 0.44 -11.25 11.63
CA VAL A 834 1.42 -10.16 11.78
C VAL A 834 1.03 -9.23 12.95
N MET A 835 -0.28 -9.03 13.17
CA MET A 835 -0.79 -8.19 14.25
C MET A 835 -0.55 -8.79 15.63
N ALA A 836 -0.28 -10.09 15.74
CA ALA A 836 0.12 -10.70 17.01
C ALA A 836 1.45 -10.11 17.55
N LEU A 837 2.22 -9.38 16.76
CA LEU A 837 3.42 -8.66 17.21
C LEU A 837 3.11 -7.24 17.74
N SER A 838 1.93 -6.69 17.44
CA SER A 838 1.52 -5.34 17.84
C SER A 838 1.23 -5.27 19.33
N ASP A 839 1.82 -4.29 20.01
CA ASP A 839 1.55 -4.05 21.43
C ASP A 839 0.10 -3.65 21.69
N ASP A 840 -0.53 -2.93 20.74
CA ASP A 840 -1.93 -2.51 20.83
C ASP A 840 -2.87 -3.73 20.72
N TYR A 841 -2.57 -4.68 19.83
CA TYR A 841 -3.36 -5.92 19.72
C TYR A 841 -3.11 -6.85 20.91
N GLN A 842 -1.88 -6.90 21.43
CA GLN A 842 -1.55 -7.61 22.67
C GLN A 842 -2.27 -7.01 23.88
N GLU A 843 -2.43 -5.68 23.94
CA GLU A 843 -3.26 -5.01 24.95
C GLU A 843 -4.71 -5.47 24.88
N LEU A 844 -5.31 -5.49 23.69
CA LEU A 844 -6.68 -5.99 23.49
C LEU A 844 -6.85 -7.43 24.00
N MET A 845 -5.94 -8.34 23.61
CA MET A 845 -6.00 -9.73 24.06
C MET A 845 -5.82 -9.88 25.58
N ARG A 846 -4.97 -9.05 26.21
CA ARG A 846 -4.84 -9.02 27.68
C ARG A 846 -6.12 -8.53 28.36
N ASP A 847 -6.77 -7.51 27.82
CA ASP A 847 -8.03 -6.99 28.35
C ASP A 847 -9.15 -8.02 28.26
N GLN A 848 -9.26 -8.70 27.12
CA GLN A 848 -10.18 -9.81 26.91
C GLN A 848 -9.90 -10.97 27.88
N LEU A 849 -8.63 -11.36 28.05
CA LEU A 849 -8.24 -12.43 28.97
C LEU A 849 -8.61 -12.09 30.41
N ARG A 850 -8.33 -10.86 30.86
CA ARG A 850 -8.72 -10.38 32.19
C ARG A 850 -10.25 -10.33 32.36
N ALA A 851 -10.97 -9.94 31.31
CA ALA A 851 -12.42 -9.87 31.31
C ALA A 851 -13.12 -11.24 31.37
N LEU A 852 -12.48 -12.29 30.83
CA LEU A 852 -13.05 -13.64 30.82
C LEU A 852 -13.07 -14.28 32.21
N GLU A 853 -12.20 -13.89 33.14
CA GLU A 853 -12.10 -14.48 34.49
C GLU A 853 -12.10 -16.02 34.46
N LEU A 854 -11.17 -16.59 33.68
CA LEU A 854 -11.08 -18.02 33.42
C LEU A 854 -10.72 -18.82 34.68
N ARG A 855 -11.33 -20.00 34.81
CA ARG A 855 -11.09 -21.00 35.87
C ARG A 855 -10.86 -22.38 35.26
N PRO A 856 -10.21 -23.32 35.97
CA PRO A 856 -9.90 -24.66 35.46
C PRO A 856 -11.12 -25.47 34.99
N GLY A 857 -12.29 -25.22 35.58
CA GLY A 857 -13.54 -25.90 35.22
C GLY A 857 -14.29 -25.31 34.04
N ASP A 858 -13.81 -24.20 33.46
CA ASP A 858 -14.53 -23.48 32.41
C ASP A 858 -14.46 -24.21 31.06
N ARG A 859 -15.47 -23.98 30.22
CA ARG A 859 -15.52 -24.33 28.81
C ARG A 859 -15.59 -23.02 28.01
N LEU A 860 -14.51 -22.73 27.31
CA LEU A 860 -14.31 -21.51 26.54
C LEU A 860 -14.64 -21.74 25.06
N LEU A 861 -15.45 -20.85 24.48
CA LEU A 861 -15.64 -20.72 23.04
C LEU A 861 -15.04 -19.40 22.55
N ASP A 862 -14.03 -19.48 21.69
CA ASP A 862 -13.49 -18.35 20.93
C ASP A 862 -14.16 -18.30 19.56
N LEU A 863 -15.19 -17.46 19.44
CA LEU A 863 -16.09 -17.37 18.31
C LEU A 863 -15.63 -16.26 17.36
N GLY A 864 -15.23 -16.63 16.15
CA GLY A 864 -14.46 -15.75 15.25
C GLY A 864 -12.97 -15.72 15.58
N GLY A 865 -12.43 -16.78 16.18
CA GLY A 865 -11.05 -16.80 16.67
C GLY A 865 -9.97 -16.91 15.58
N GLY A 866 -10.36 -17.03 14.30
CA GLY A 866 -9.46 -17.02 13.15
C GLY A 866 -8.33 -18.05 13.24
N THR A 867 -7.08 -17.57 13.22
CA THR A 867 -5.88 -18.40 13.33
C THR A 867 -5.53 -18.78 14.77
N GLY A 868 -6.35 -18.44 15.76
CA GLY A 868 -6.17 -18.80 17.17
C GLY A 868 -5.21 -17.90 17.94
N ASN A 869 -5.08 -16.62 17.56
CA ASN A 869 -4.17 -15.67 18.22
C ASN A 869 -4.50 -15.44 19.70
N PHE A 870 -5.78 -15.34 20.05
CA PHE A 870 -6.19 -15.20 21.45
C PHE A 870 -5.81 -16.43 22.29
N VAL A 871 -6.08 -17.63 21.79
CA VAL A 871 -5.72 -18.88 22.48
C VAL A 871 -4.21 -19.03 22.63
N GLU A 872 -3.44 -18.62 21.62
CA GLU A 872 -1.98 -18.55 21.70
C GLU A 872 -1.51 -17.62 22.82
N HIS A 873 -2.13 -16.43 22.92
CA HIS A 873 -1.85 -15.46 23.97
C HIS A 873 -2.20 -15.99 25.37
N LEU A 874 -3.38 -16.61 25.53
CA LEU A 874 -3.82 -17.29 26.75
C LEU A 874 -2.79 -18.32 27.23
N LEU A 875 -2.31 -19.19 26.33
CA LEU A 875 -1.37 -20.25 26.68
C LEU A 875 0.03 -19.70 26.98
N ALA A 876 0.47 -18.67 26.26
CA ALA A 876 1.75 -18.01 26.50
C ALA A 876 1.79 -17.28 27.85
N ALA A 877 0.65 -16.83 28.37
CA ALA A 877 0.56 -16.17 29.68
C ALA A 877 0.80 -17.12 30.88
N GLY A 878 0.73 -18.46 30.67
CA GLY A 878 1.11 -19.46 31.69
C GLY A 878 0.16 -19.59 32.88
N GLY A 879 -1.08 -19.11 32.77
CA GLY A 879 -2.11 -19.22 33.82
C GLY A 879 -2.84 -20.56 33.86
N GLU A 880 -3.80 -20.70 34.79
CA GLU A 880 -4.70 -21.86 34.84
C GLU A 880 -5.54 -21.97 33.56
N LEU A 881 -5.59 -23.17 32.97
CA LEU A 881 -6.28 -23.40 31.70
C LEU A 881 -7.71 -23.90 31.91
N PRO A 882 -8.68 -23.44 31.10
CA PRO A 882 -10.02 -24.01 31.12
C PRO A 882 -10.02 -25.51 30.78
N SER A 883 -11.05 -26.21 31.23
CA SER A 883 -11.24 -27.65 31.00
C SER A 883 -11.34 -27.98 29.51
N GLN A 884 -11.93 -27.07 28.72
CA GLN A 884 -12.09 -27.19 27.27
C GLN A 884 -11.95 -25.82 26.61
N ILE A 885 -11.27 -25.78 25.46
CA ILE A 885 -11.13 -24.62 24.58
C ILE A 885 -11.65 -25.01 23.20
N THR A 886 -12.60 -24.26 22.67
CA THR A 886 -13.06 -24.40 21.28
C THR A 886 -12.77 -23.11 20.52
N VAL A 887 -12.16 -23.21 19.34
CA VAL A 887 -12.05 -22.08 18.39
C VAL A 887 -12.98 -22.34 17.22
N ALA A 888 -13.78 -21.35 16.86
CA ALA A 888 -14.72 -21.43 15.75
C ALA A 888 -14.53 -20.25 14.79
N ASP A 889 -14.51 -20.51 13.49
CA ASP A 889 -14.39 -19.48 12.45
C ASP A 889 -15.00 -19.94 11.12
N LEU A 890 -15.30 -18.99 10.24
CA LEU A 890 -15.81 -19.25 8.88
C LEU A 890 -14.80 -20.02 8.02
N ILE A 891 -13.50 -19.78 8.21
CA ILE A 891 -12.45 -20.23 7.27
C ILE A 891 -11.81 -21.55 7.71
N PRO A 892 -12.04 -22.68 6.99
CA PRO A 892 -11.46 -23.97 7.34
C PRO A 892 -9.94 -23.98 7.35
N GLU A 893 -9.29 -23.24 6.45
CA GLU A 893 -7.84 -23.11 6.41
C GLU A 893 -7.28 -22.36 7.62
N ALA A 894 -8.02 -21.40 8.19
CA ALA A 894 -7.62 -20.71 9.41
C ALA A 894 -7.65 -21.68 10.60
N MET A 895 -8.66 -22.55 10.65
CA MET A 895 -8.74 -23.65 11.63
C MET A 895 -7.56 -24.62 11.49
N LYS A 896 -7.18 -25.01 10.27
CA LYS A 896 -5.99 -25.86 10.03
C LYS A 896 -4.69 -25.16 10.48
N ARG A 897 -4.57 -23.84 10.30
CA ARG A 897 -3.43 -23.05 10.77
C ARG A 897 -3.41 -22.96 12.30
N ALA A 898 -4.55 -22.68 12.93
CA ALA A 898 -4.71 -22.68 14.38
C ALA A 898 -4.30 -24.03 14.99
N ALA A 899 -4.81 -25.14 14.42
CA ALA A 899 -4.45 -26.50 14.84
C ALA A 899 -2.93 -26.71 14.87
N ARG A 900 -2.26 -26.46 13.73
CA ARG A 900 -0.81 -26.65 13.59
C ARG A 900 -0.02 -25.72 14.50
N LYS A 901 -0.41 -24.44 14.55
CA LYS A 901 0.27 -23.39 15.34
C LYS A 901 0.20 -23.67 16.83
N LEU A 902 -0.99 -23.98 17.34
CA LEU A 902 -1.23 -24.15 18.77
C LEU A 902 -0.72 -25.50 19.29
N THR A 903 -1.00 -26.61 18.61
CA THR A 903 -0.61 -27.95 19.09
C THR A 903 0.87 -28.28 18.90
N SER A 904 1.59 -27.55 18.04
CA SER A 904 3.06 -27.67 17.92
C SER A 904 3.78 -26.98 19.08
N ARG A 905 3.27 -25.84 19.55
CA ARG A 905 3.86 -25.03 20.62
C ARG A 905 3.40 -25.42 22.02
N PHE A 906 2.17 -25.92 22.15
CA PHE A 906 1.54 -26.24 23.42
C PHE A 906 1.01 -27.69 23.42
N PRO A 907 1.83 -28.67 23.83
CA PRO A 907 1.45 -30.09 23.81
C PRO A 907 0.21 -30.44 24.64
N VAL A 908 -0.11 -29.65 25.67
CA VAL A 908 -1.30 -29.82 26.52
C VAL A 908 -2.61 -29.84 25.72
N LEU A 909 -2.66 -29.17 24.57
CA LEU A 909 -3.84 -29.16 23.71
C LEU A 909 -4.08 -30.49 22.96
N ARG A 910 -3.12 -31.43 22.99
CA ARG A 910 -3.29 -32.76 22.39
C ARG A 910 -4.05 -33.72 23.31
N GLU A 911 -4.32 -33.33 24.54
CA GLU A 911 -5.14 -34.10 25.47
C GLU A 911 -6.57 -34.26 24.92
N PRO A 912 -7.16 -35.48 24.92
CA PRO A 912 -8.50 -35.70 24.40
C PRO A 912 -9.55 -34.81 25.07
N GLY A 913 -10.36 -34.10 24.26
CA GLY A 913 -11.43 -33.23 24.75
C GLY A 913 -10.97 -31.88 25.31
N ARG A 914 -9.67 -31.58 25.29
CA ARG A 914 -9.12 -30.28 25.75
C ARG A 914 -9.31 -29.17 24.72
N PHE A 915 -9.16 -29.49 23.44
CA PHE A 915 -9.09 -28.51 22.36
C PHE A 915 -9.87 -28.95 21.13
N ASP A 916 -10.82 -28.12 20.70
CA ASP A 916 -11.68 -28.37 19.54
C ASP A 916 -11.64 -27.21 18.54
N LEU A 917 -11.87 -27.53 17.27
CA LEU A 917 -11.91 -26.57 16.16
C LEU A 917 -13.18 -26.78 15.35
N LEU A 918 -13.90 -25.69 15.08
CA LEU A 918 -15.16 -25.72 14.34
C LEU A 918 -15.11 -24.74 13.17
N ALA A 919 -15.14 -25.26 11.94
CA ALA A 919 -15.37 -24.42 10.76
C ALA A 919 -16.88 -24.23 10.56
N LEU A 920 -17.40 -23.02 10.83
CA LEU A 920 -18.83 -22.71 10.76
C LEU A 920 -19.11 -21.26 10.36
N ASP A 921 -20.26 -21.01 9.74
CA ASP A 921 -20.74 -19.66 9.49
C ASP A 921 -21.50 -19.12 10.71
N LEU A 922 -21.06 -17.97 11.23
CA LEU A 922 -21.66 -17.27 12.37
C LEU A 922 -22.97 -16.55 12.00
N GLU A 923 -23.18 -16.40 10.71
CA GLU A 923 -24.27 -15.65 10.14
C GLU A 923 -25.52 -16.53 10.02
N MET A 924 -26.64 -16.07 10.59
CA MET A 924 -27.90 -16.82 10.58
C MET A 924 -28.59 -16.76 9.20
N SER A 925 -29.42 -17.78 8.92
CA SER A 925 -30.21 -17.84 7.68
C SER A 925 -31.19 -16.65 7.56
N ARG A 926 -31.21 -15.94 6.43
CA ARG A 926 -32.10 -14.75 6.24
C ARG A 926 -33.58 -15.11 6.22
N TYR A 927 -33.89 -16.40 6.04
CA TYR A 927 -35.25 -16.91 6.21
C TYR A 927 -35.76 -16.83 7.66
N LEU A 928 -34.86 -16.66 8.64
CA LEU A 928 -35.25 -16.45 10.04
C LEU A 928 -35.99 -15.13 10.22
N ALA A 929 -35.52 -14.05 9.60
CA ALA A 929 -36.20 -12.76 9.63
C ALA A 929 -37.62 -12.84 9.05
N VAL A 930 -37.79 -13.56 7.92
CA VAL A 930 -39.10 -13.80 7.32
C VAL A 930 -39.98 -14.63 8.27
N ARG A 931 -39.45 -15.69 8.90
CA ARG A 931 -40.18 -16.49 9.89
C ARG A 931 -40.68 -15.63 11.05
N ARG A 932 -39.81 -14.83 11.67
CA ARG A 932 -40.16 -13.93 12.78
C ARG A 932 -41.25 -12.92 12.39
N PHE A 933 -41.22 -12.38 11.17
CA PHE A 933 -42.29 -11.51 10.67
C PHE A 933 -43.64 -12.24 10.52
N LEU A 934 -43.62 -13.49 10.07
CA LEU A 934 -44.84 -14.32 9.97
C LEU A 934 -45.41 -14.65 11.35
N ASP A 935 -44.53 -14.94 12.31
CA ASP A 935 -44.90 -15.26 13.69
C ASP A 935 -45.34 -14.01 14.48
N GLY A 936 -45.11 -12.81 13.94
CA GLY A 936 -45.51 -11.53 14.54
C GLY A 936 -44.50 -10.99 15.55
N GLU A 937 -43.29 -11.54 15.58
CA GLU A 937 -42.19 -11.06 16.41
C GLU A 937 -41.53 -9.79 15.84
N VAL A 938 -41.65 -9.57 14.52
CA VAL A 938 -41.31 -8.30 13.87
C VAL A 938 -42.62 -7.55 13.61
N GLY A 939 -42.75 -6.34 14.18
CA GLY A 939 -44.03 -5.64 14.29
C GLY A 939 -44.42 -4.88 13.03
N THR A 940 -43.44 -4.46 12.23
CA THR A 940 -43.64 -3.66 11.03
C THR A 940 -42.82 -4.16 9.84
N PHE A 941 -43.23 -3.80 8.62
CA PHE A 941 -42.44 -4.13 7.42
C PHE A 941 -41.21 -3.22 7.27
N GLU A 942 -41.20 -2.07 7.94
CA GLU A 942 -40.06 -1.14 7.98
C GLU A 942 -38.84 -1.79 8.65
N GLU A 943 -39.05 -2.49 9.77
CA GLU A 943 -38.02 -3.25 10.50
C GLU A 943 -37.34 -4.35 9.64
N MET A 944 -37.97 -4.77 8.54
CA MET A 944 -37.38 -5.79 7.65
C MET A 944 -36.23 -5.24 6.80
N ALA A 945 -36.13 -3.92 6.61
CA ALA A 945 -35.08 -3.30 5.79
C ALA A 945 -33.67 -3.59 6.31
N GLU A 946 -33.52 -3.80 7.62
CA GLU A 946 -32.23 -4.09 8.26
C GLU A 946 -31.92 -5.60 8.32
N ARG A 947 -32.90 -6.45 7.97
CA ARG A 947 -32.82 -7.90 8.15
C ARG A 947 -32.85 -8.68 6.83
N VAL A 948 -33.11 -7.99 5.72
CA VAL A 948 -33.21 -8.58 4.38
C VAL A 948 -32.39 -7.75 3.39
N GLU A 949 -31.41 -8.40 2.77
CA GLU A 949 -30.55 -7.77 1.77
C GLU A 949 -31.37 -7.29 0.55
N ASN A 950 -30.99 -6.12 0.00
CA ASN A 950 -31.67 -5.40 -1.08
C ASN A 950 -33.11 -4.91 -0.79
N LEU A 951 -33.51 -4.81 0.48
CA LEU A 951 -34.73 -4.10 0.89
C LEU A 951 -34.36 -2.70 1.42
N THR A 952 -34.54 -1.66 0.60
CA THR A 952 -34.21 -0.28 1.01
C THR A 952 -35.20 0.26 2.05
N LEU A 953 -34.74 1.17 2.92
CA LEU A 953 -35.60 1.82 3.91
C LEU A 953 -36.73 2.60 3.22
N GLU A 954 -36.45 3.30 2.13
CA GLU A 954 -37.46 4.03 1.37
C GLU A 954 -38.58 3.11 0.86
N SER A 955 -38.22 1.99 0.23
CA SER A 955 -39.20 1.02 -0.24
C SER A 955 -39.98 0.41 0.92
N ALA A 956 -39.33 0.12 2.05
CA ALA A 956 -39.99 -0.41 3.23
C ALA A 956 -40.99 0.58 3.84
N ILE A 957 -40.64 1.88 3.91
CA ILE A 957 -41.55 2.96 4.35
C ILE A 957 -42.73 3.10 3.38
N LYS A 958 -42.51 3.12 2.06
CA LYS A 958 -43.61 3.19 1.08
C LYS A 958 -44.58 2.02 1.21
N VAL A 959 -44.06 0.80 1.37
CA VAL A 959 -44.87 -0.41 1.61
C VAL A 959 -45.64 -0.31 2.93
N ARG A 960 -45.07 0.34 3.94
CA ARG A 960 -45.70 0.58 5.24
C ARG A 960 -46.78 1.66 5.20
N GLU A 961 -46.57 2.76 4.48
CA GLU A 961 -47.56 3.84 4.31
C GLU A 961 -48.84 3.31 3.61
N ASP A 962 -48.68 2.35 2.70
CA ASP A 962 -49.79 1.70 1.98
C ASP A 962 -50.24 0.34 2.55
N TYR A 963 -49.91 0.09 3.82
CA TYR A 963 -50.24 -1.17 4.48
C TYR A 963 -51.76 -1.34 4.67
N SER A 964 -52.32 -2.42 4.12
CA SER A 964 -53.76 -2.71 4.14
C SER A 964 -54.03 -4.17 4.49
N PRO A 965 -55.26 -4.57 4.89
CA PRO A 965 -55.57 -5.97 5.16
C PRO A 965 -55.27 -6.92 3.99
N ARG A 966 -55.40 -6.42 2.75
CA ARG A 966 -55.02 -7.15 1.53
C ARG A 966 -53.51 -7.35 1.44
N LEU A 967 -52.73 -6.27 1.58
CA LEU A 967 -51.28 -6.33 1.54
C LEU A 967 -50.71 -7.19 2.67
N HIS A 968 -51.30 -7.10 3.87
CA HIS A 968 -50.96 -7.92 5.02
C HIS A 968 -51.02 -9.42 4.71
N ARG A 969 -52.11 -9.89 4.10
CA ARG A 969 -52.23 -11.30 3.71
C ARG A 969 -51.26 -11.69 2.60
N ILE A 970 -51.03 -10.82 1.62
CA ILE A 970 -50.03 -11.03 0.57
C ILE A 970 -48.64 -11.19 1.20
N LEU A 971 -48.20 -10.28 2.06
CA LEU A 971 -46.88 -10.38 2.72
C LEU A 971 -46.74 -11.63 3.61
N ARG A 972 -47.88 -12.21 4.07
CA ARG A 972 -47.93 -13.46 4.84
C ARG A 972 -48.11 -14.74 4.00
N GLY A 973 -47.95 -14.63 2.68
CA GLY A 973 -47.88 -15.76 1.75
C GLY A 973 -49.19 -16.14 1.06
N GLU A 974 -50.23 -15.30 1.12
CA GLU A 974 -51.44 -15.49 0.30
C GLU A 974 -51.06 -15.57 -1.19
N ARG A 975 -51.69 -16.49 -1.95
CA ARG A 975 -51.38 -16.64 -3.38
C ARG A 975 -51.72 -15.34 -4.12
N ILE A 976 -50.77 -14.80 -4.87
CA ILE A 976 -51.02 -13.64 -5.74
C ILE A 976 -51.87 -14.12 -6.92
N THR A 977 -53.13 -13.67 -6.95
CA THR A 977 -54.06 -13.87 -8.07
C THR A 977 -53.85 -12.80 -9.14
N PRO A 978 -54.39 -12.95 -10.36
CA PRO A 978 -54.33 -11.88 -11.37
C PRO A 978 -54.86 -10.53 -10.85
N ALA A 979 -55.94 -10.55 -10.06
CA ALA A 979 -56.47 -9.35 -9.44
C ALA A 979 -55.52 -8.74 -8.40
N HIS A 980 -54.79 -9.56 -7.61
CA HIS A 980 -53.73 -9.08 -6.71
C HIS A 980 -52.58 -8.44 -7.48
N ASP A 981 -52.17 -9.07 -8.58
CA ASP A 981 -51.07 -8.62 -9.43
C ASP A 981 -51.36 -7.24 -10.06
N ASP A 982 -52.54 -7.07 -10.67
CA ASP A 982 -52.96 -5.79 -11.27
C ASP A 982 -53.05 -4.66 -10.23
N TRP A 983 -53.56 -4.98 -9.03
CA TRP A 983 -53.63 -4.02 -7.93
C TRP A 983 -52.25 -3.58 -7.45
N LEU A 984 -51.31 -4.51 -7.30
CA LEU A 984 -49.94 -4.17 -6.87
C LEU A 984 -49.25 -3.27 -7.91
N LYS A 985 -49.36 -3.58 -9.21
CA LYS A 985 -48.76 -2.77 -10.30
C LYS A 985 -49.35 -1.37 -10.41
N THR A 986 -50.60 -1.18 -10.00
CA THR A 986 -51.27 0.12 -10.03
C THR A 986 -50.90 0.97 -8.81
N ARG A 987 -50.63 0.33 -7.65
CA ARG A 987 -50.41 1.03 -6.38
C ARG A 987 -48.95 1.31 -6.07
N PHE A 988 -48.04 0.47 -6.55
CA PHE A 988 -46.62 0.51 -6.24
C PHE A 988 -45.78 0.61 -7.51
N ASP A 989 -44.66 1.32 -7.43
CA ASP A 989 -43.67 1.35 -8.50
C ASP A 989 -43.06 -0.05 -8.70
N LEU A 990 -42.37 -0.23 -9.83
CA LEU A 990 -41.80 -1.52 -10.23
C LEU A 990 -40.86 -2.11 -9.16
N GLN A 991 -40.16 -1.27 -8.42
CA GLN A 991 -39.24 -1.67 -7.36
C GLN A 991 -39.98 -2.29 -6.17
N GLU A 992 -40.93 -1.56 -5.57
CA GLU A 992 -41.73 -2.03 -4.44
C GLU A 992 -42.60 -3.23 -4.83
N TYR A 993 -43.17 -3.22 -6.03
CA TYR A 993 -43.88 -4.37 -6.59
C TYR A 993 -42.99 -5.63 -6.56
N ARG A 994 -41.74 -5.55 -7.06
CA ARG A 994 -40.80 -6.68 -7.05
C ARG A 994 -40.48 -7.14 -5.63
N ILE A 995 -40.20 -6.20 -4.72
CA ILE A 995 -39.95 -6.46 -3.30
C ILE A 995 -41.12 -7.23 -2.66
N ILE A 996 -42.35 -6.74 -2.82
CA ILE A 996 -43.55 -7.38 -2.26
C ILE A 996 -43.73 -8.80 -2.83
N THR A 997 -43.53 -8.97 -4.14
CA THR A 997 -43.67 -10.30 -4.78
C THR A 997 -42.59 -11.28 -4.34
N ASP A 998 -41.34 -10.85 -4.21
CA ASP A 998 -40.24 -11.68 -3.72
C ASP A 998 -40.46 -12.05 -2.24
N PHE A 999 -40.88 -11.09 -1.42
CA PHE A 999 -41.19 -11.34 -0.02
C PHE A 999 -42.35 -12.33 0.15
N ASN A 1000 -43.41 -12.20 -0.66
CA ASN A 1000 -44.50 -13.18 -0.69
C ASN A 1000 -44.00 -14.59 -1.02
N ARG A 1001 -43.10 -14.72 -2.01
CA ARG A 1001 -42.49 -16.02 -2.35
C ARG A 1001 -41.66 -16.59 -1.21
N ALA A 1002 -40.86 -15.76 -0.55
CA ALA A 1002 -40.08 -16.15 0.62
C ALA A 1002 -40.99 -16.61 1.77
N ALA A 1003 -42.05 -15.85 2.06
CA ALA A 1003 -43.04 -16.20 3.07
C ALA A 1003 -43.72 -17.55 2.77
N ARG A 1004 -44.10 -17.79 1.51
CA ARG A 1004 -44.66 -19.07 1.08
C ARG A 1004 -43.68 -20.22 1.25
N PHE A 1005 -42.42 -20.02 0.90
CA PHE A 1005 -41.37 -21.02 1.06
C PHE A 1005 -41.14 -21.36 2.53
N VAL A 1006 -41.00 -20.36 3.41
CA VAL A 1006 -40.84 -20.55 4.87
C VAL A 1006 -42.00 -21.33 5.49
N ARG A 1007 -43.22 -21.17 4.96
CA ARG A 1007 -44.42 -21.90 5.42
C ARG A 1007 -44.61 -23.27 4.77
N GLY A 1008 -43.70 -23.72 3.91
CA GLY A 1008 -43.85 -24.98 3.16
C GLY A 1008 -44.97 -24.96 2.11
N LEU A 1009 -45.38 -23.77 1.66
CA LEU A 1009 -46.43 -23.58 0.64
C LEU A 1009 -45.89 -23.48 -0.80
N ALA A 1010 -44.58 -23.62 -0.98
CA ALA A 1010 -43.91 -23.62 -2.27
C ALA A 1010 -43.19 -24.96 -2.51
N GLU A 1011 -43.16 -25.42 -3.76
CA GLU A 1011 -42.60 -26.74 -4.13
C GLU A 1011 -41.06 -26.78 -4.07
N GLY A 1012 -40.39 -25.62 -3.93
CA GLY A 1012 -38.94 -25.50 -3.86
C GLY A 1012 -38.48 -24.07 -3.53
N ARG A 1013 -37.16 -23.88 -3.46
CA ARG A 1013 -36.55 -22.55 -3.19
C ARG A 1013 -36.96 -21.56 -4.29
N PRO A 1014 -37.53 -20.39 -3.96
CA PRO A 1014 -37.91 -19.41 -4.96
C PRO A 1014 -36.69 -18.69 -5.53
N ASP A 1015 -36.77 -18.34 -6.81
CA ASP A 1015 -35.91 -17.30 -7.39
C ASP A 1015 -36.49 -15.91 -7.10
N TYR A 1016 -35.62 -15.03 -6.61
CA TYR A 1016 -35.94 -13.65 -6.28
C TYR A 1016 -35.42 -12.71 -7.37
N ARG A 1017 -36.19 -11.67 -7.68
CA ARG A 1017 -35.80 -10.65 -8.67
C ARG A 1017 -35.02 -9.49 -8.06
N ARG A 1018 -35.20 -9.25 -6.75
CA ARG A 1018 -34.64 -8.10 -6.03
C ARG A 1018 -34.04 -8.52 -4.69
N LEU A 1019 -34.80 -9.22 -3.85
CA LEU A 1019 -34.34 -9.59 -2.51
C LEU A 1019 -33.23 -10.63 -2.56
N ILE A 1020 -32.25 -10.52 -1.66
CA ILE A 1020 -31.19 -11.53 -1.50
C ILE A 1020 -31.41 -12.23 -0.15
N LEU A 1021 -31.67 -13.54 -0.20
CA LEU A 1021 -31.94 -14.37 0.98
C LEU A 1021 -30.99 -15.59 0.94
N PRO A 1022 -29.73 -15.44 1.37
CA PRO A 1022 -28.78 -16.54 1.43
C PRO A 1022 -29.15 -17.51 2.58
N GLY A 1023 -28.66 -18.74 2.46
CA GLY A 1023 -29.03 -19.85 3.32
C GLY A 1023 -30.19 -20.71 2.78
N THR A 1024 -30.62 -21.67 3.59
CA THR A 1024 -31.74 -22.58 3.31
C THR A 1024 -32.68 -22.63 4.53
N LEU A 1025 -33.85 -23.26 4.40
CA LEU A 1025 -34.73 -23.56 5.55
C LEU A 1025 -34.13 -24.63 6.47
N GLU A 1026 -33.16 -25.39 5.98
CA GLU A 1026 -32.39 -26.39 6.73
C GLU A 1026 -31.04 -25.84 7.20
N GLY A 1027 -30.68 -24.62 6.78
CA GLY A 1027 -29.44 -23.94 7.17
C GLY A 1027 -29.45 -23.60 8.66
N THR A 1028 -28.33 -23.14 9.19
CA THR A 1028 -28.14 -22.82 10.62
C THR A 1028 -29.09 -21.70 11.07
N PHE A 1029 -30.31 -22.06 11.45
CA PHE A 1029 -31.14 -21.27 12.37
C PHE A 1029 -30.55 -21.25 13.78
N HIS A 1030 -29.72 -22.24 14.07
CA HIS A 1030 -28.91 -22.34 15.27
C HIS A 1030 -27.50 -22.79 14.86
N LEU A 1031 -26.50 -22.32 15.59
CA LEU A 1031 -25.14 -22.86 15.53
C LEU A 1031 -25.18 -24.35 15.94
N PRO A 1032 -24.28 -25.19 15.40
CA PRO A 1032 -24.19 -26.63 15.69
C PRO A 1032 -23.59 -26.90 17.08
N VAL A 1033 -24.08 -26.20 18.10
CA VAL A 1033 -23.62 -26.21 19.48
C VAL A 1033 -24.81 -26.47 20.38
N LYS A 1034 -24.64 -27.34 21.38
CA LYS A 1034 -25.68 -27.64 22.36
C LYS A 1034 -26.01 -26.39 23.19
N ALA A 1035 -27.30 -26.18 23.48
CA ALA A 1035 -27.72 -25.07 24.33
C ALA A 1035 -27.08 -25.16 25.72
N GLY A 1036 -26.63 -24.02 26.26
CA GLY A 1036 -25.97 -23.95 27.56
C GLY A 1036 -24.66 -24.74 27.67
N TRP A 1037 -23.99 -25.03 26.56
CA TRP A 1037 -22.75 -25.81 26.56
C TRP A 1037 -21.57 -25.02 27.11
N TYR A 1038 -21.38 -23.76 26.70
CA TYR A 1038 -20.23 -22.96 27.12
C TYR A 1038 -20.58 -22.04 28.29
N ASN A 1039 -19.61 -21.72 29.14
CA ASN A 1039 -19.80 -20.73 30.20
C ASN A 1039 -18.96 -19.46 30.02
N LYS A 1040 -18.01 -19.49 29.08
CA LYS A 1040 -17.21 -18.36 28.65
C LYS A 1040 -17.26 -18.31 27.13
N VAL A 1041 -17.73 -17.20 26.58
CA VAL A 1041 -17.72 -16.97 25.12
C VAL A 1041 -16.95 -15.69 24.84
N LEU A 1042 -15.95 -15.76 23.98
CA LEU A 1042 -15.24 -14.62 23.43
C LEU A 1042 -15.70 -14.37 22.00
N MET A 1043 -16.02 -13.12 21.69
CA MET A 1043 -16.22 -12.62 20.33
C MET A 1043 -15.25 -11.46 20.11
N SER A 1044 -14.10 -11.75 19.52
CA SER A 1044 -13.03 -10.76 19.32
C SER A 1044 -13.15 -10.09 17.95
N LEU A 1045 -13.54 -8.81 17.91
CA LEU A 1045 -13.62 -7.97 16.70
C LEU A 1045 -14.47 -8.53 15.54
N VAL A 1046 -15.33 -9.53 15.78
CA VAL A 1046 -16.05 -10.24 14.69
C VAL A 1046 -17.47 -9.75 14.44
N LEU A 1047 -18.15 -9.22 15.46
CA LEU A 1047 -19.60 -8.94 15.40
C LEU A 1047 -19.94 -7.92 14.31
N SER A 1048 -19.08 -6.92 14.10
CA SER A 1048 -19.27 -5.89 13.09
C SER A 1048 -19.30 -6.44 11.67
N TYR A 1049 -18.75 -7.63 11.41
CA TYR A 1049 -18.73 -8.22 10.07
C TYR A 1049 -19.91 -9.17 9.80
N ILE A 1050 -20.84 -9.25 10.74
CA ILE A 1050 -22.07 -10.04 10.63
C ILE A 1050 -23.18 -9.09 10.15
N PHE A 1051 -23.90 -9.51 9.12
CA PHE A 1051 -25.00 -8.77 8.53
C PHE A 1051 -26.17 -8.60 9.50
N ASP A 1052 -26.59 -9.68 10.17
CA ASP A 1052 -27.62 -9.64 11.23
C ASP A 1052 -27.01 -9.94 12.62
N PRO A 1053 -26.37 -8.95 13.27
CA PRO A 1053 -25.73 -9.14 14.57
C PRO A 1053 -26.74 -9.46 15.68
N LEU A 1054 -28.01 -9.04 15.56
CA LEU A 1054 -29.06 -9.31 16.55
C LEU A 1054 -29.35 -10.81 16.64
N GLU A 1055 -29.55 -11.47 15.51
CA GLU A 1055 -29.83 -12.91 15.49
C GLU A 1055 -28.62 -13.72 15.97
N THR A 1056 -27.40 -13.32 15.63
CA THR A 1056 -26.20 -13.97 16.15
C THR A 1056 -26.07 -13.79 17.68
N LEU A 1057 -26.34 -12.61 18.24
CA LEU A 1057 -26.29 -12.41 19.70
C LEU A 1057 -27.35 -13.22 20.45
N LYS A 1058 -28.56 -13.37 19.91
CA LYS A 1058 -29.60 -14.27 20.46
C LYS A 1058 -29.13 -15.72 20.46
N GLU A 1059 -28.46 -16.13 19.38
CA GLU A 1059 -27.93 -17.48 19.26
C GLU A 1059 -26.74 -17.74 20.20
N VAL A 1060 -25.87 -16.75 20.41
CA VAL A 1060 -24.80 -16.80 21.42
C VAL A 1060 -25.41 -16.96 22.82
N ARG A 1061 -26.53 -16.29 23.11
CA ARG A 1061 -27.25 -16.43 24.38
C ARG A 1061 -27.83 -17.85 24.56
N ARG A 1062 -28.20 -18.54 23.48
CA ARG A 1062 -28.66 -19.94 23.55
C ARG A 1062 -27.54 -20.89 23.94
N VAL A 1063 -26.34 -20.69 23.41
CA VAL A 1063 -25.20 -21.61 23.63
C VAL A 1063 -24.48 -21.36 24.96
N ILE A 1064 -24.62 -20.17 25.54
CA ILE A 1064 -24.06 -19.86 26.85
C ILE A 1064 -24.95 -20.39 27.98
N MET A 1065 -24.35 -20.96 29.01
CA MET A 1065 -25.07 -21.45 30.19
C MET A 1065 -25.57 -20.27 31.05
N PRO A 1066 -26.64 -20.44 31.84
CA PRO A 1066 -27.05 -19.45 32.84
C PRO A 1066 -25.89 -19.10 33.76
N GLY A 1067 -25.65 -17.80 34.00
CA GLY A 1067 -24.49 -17.37 34.77
C GLY A 1067 -23.18 -17.16 33.99
N GLY A 1068 -23.11 -17.63 32.73
CA GLY A 1068 -21.92 -17.49 31.89
C GLY A 1068 -21.65 -16.05 31.43
N LEU A 1069 -20.41 -15.81 30.97
CA LEU A 1069 -19.95 -14.49 30.51
C LEU A 1069 -19.71 -14.49 28.99
N LEU A 1070 -20.26 -13.47 28.33
CA LEU A 1070 -19.86 -13.03 27.00
C LEU A 1070 -18.84 -11.91 27.13
N VAL A 1071 -17.65 -12.11 26.56
CA VAL A 1071 -16.68 -11.05 26.34
C VAL A 1071 -16.71 -10.70 24.87
N LEU A 1072 -17.12 -9.48 24.57
CA LEU A 1072 -17.32 -8.99 23.21
C LEU A 1072 -16.41 -7.79 22.99
N SER A 1073 -15.71 -7.75 21.86
CA SER A 1073 -14.99 -6.55 21.44
C SER A 1073 -15.36 -6.17 20.02
N SER A 1074 -15.34 -4.87 19.75
CA SER A 1074 -15.55 -4.31 18.41
C SER A 1074 -14.65 -3.10 18.23
N MET A 1075 -14.34 -2.82 16.96
CA MET A 1075 -13.66 -1.61 16.56
C MET A 1075 -14.59 -0.42 16.75
N ARG A 1076 -14.04 0.74 17.09
CA ARG A 1076 -14.80 1.99 17.11
C ARG A 1076 -15.07 2.50 15.69
N PRO A 1077 -16.12 3.32 15.47
CA PRO A 1077 -16.23 4.12 14.25
C PRO A 1077 -15.02 5.04 14.12
N ASP A 1078 -14.63 5.30 12.87
CA ASP A 1078 -13.46 6.11 12.51
C ASP A 1078 -12.15 5.56 13.12
N THR A 1079 -12.04 4.24 13.26
CA THR A 1079 -10.77 3.64 13.71
C THR A 1079 -9.62 4.09 12.80
N ASP A 1080 -8.51 4.47 13.43
CA ASP A 1080 -7.32 4.95 12.75
C ASP A 1080 -6.23 3.89 12.74
N ALA A 1081 -5.93 3.39 11.55
CA ALA A 1081 -4.85 2.44 11.31
C ALA A 1081 -3.47 3.09 11.48
N SER A 1082 -3.34 4.43 11.39
CA SER A 1082 -2.04 5.10 11.39
C SER A 1082 -1.20 4.74 12.63
N GLY A 1083 -1.81 4.77 13.82
CA GLY A 1083 -1.11 4.49 15.08
C GLY A 1083 -0.61 3.05 15.20
N PRO A 1084 -1.51 2.04 15.24
CA PRO A 1084 -1.11 0.65 15.48
C PRO A 1084 -0.15 0.09 14.44
N PHE A 1085 -0.29 0.50 13.17
CA PHE A 1085 0.57 0.02 12.10
C PHE A 1085 1.94 0.71 12.11
N THR A 1086 2.00 2.04 12.30
CA THR A 1086 3.28 2.75 12.37
C THR A 1086 4.09 2.31 13.58
N ARG A 1087 3.48 2.16 14.76
CA ARG A 1087 4.20 1.65 15.95
C ARG A 1087 4.68 0.22 15.78
N LEU A 1088 3.89 -0.63 15.11
CA LEU A 1088 4.32 -2.01 14.82
C LEU A 1088 5.49 -2.03 13.84
N LEU A 1089 5.46 -1.20 12.79
CA LEU A 1089 6.57 -1.05 11.87
C LEU A 1089 7.84 -0.62 12.61
N GLU A 1090 7.76 0.45 13.41
CA GLU A 1090 8.89 0.94 14.21
C GLU A 1090 9.43 -0.12 15.17
N LYS A 1091 8.55 -0.92 15.79
CA LYS A 1091 8.94 -2.05 16.66
C LYS A 1091 9.67 -3.13 15.87
N ILE A 1092 9.14 -3.52 14.70
CA ILE A 1092 9.78 -4.51 13.82
C ILE A 1092 11.16 -4.02 13.38
N GLU A 1093 11.26 -2.75 12.97
CA GLU A 1093 12.52 -2.12 12.56
C GLU A 1093 13.53 -2.07 13.71
N ALA A 1094 13.09 -1.72 14.92
CA ALA A 1094 13.94 -1.63 16.12
C ALA A 1094 14.36 -2.99 16.69
N THR A 1095 13.63 -4.07 16.39
CA THR A 1095 13.94 -5.41 16.93
C THR A 1095 15.16 -6.01 16.21
N PRO A 1096 16.23 -6.41 16.93
CA PRO A 1096 17.35 -7.15 16.34
C PRO A 1096 16.88 -8.49 15.79
N GLU A 1097 17.40 -8.94 14.66
CA GLU A 1097 16.90 -10.17 14.04
C GLU A 1097 17.21 -11.43 14.86
N GLU A 1098 18.27 -11.41 15.66
CA GLU A 1098 18.61 -12.53 16.55
C GLU A 1098 17.52 -12.74 17.62
N ALA A 1099 16.72 -11.71 17.89
CA ALA A 1099 15.56 -11.79 18.77
C ALA A 1099 14.27 -12.19 18.03
N LEU A 1100 14.28 -12.23 16.69
CA LEU A 1100 13.16 -12.70 15.88
C LEU A 1100 13.28 -14.21 15.62
N PRO A 1101 12.16 -14.95 15.55
CA PRO A 1101 12.20 -16.35 15.17
C PRO A 1101 12.79 -16.52 13.75
N PRO A 1102 13.67 -17.51 13.49
CA PRO A 1102 14.29 -17.72 12.17
C PRO A 1102 13.28 -17.88 11.02
N GLU A 1103 12.09 -18.40 11.33
CA GLU A 1103 10.96 -18.56 10.40
C GLU A 1103 10.18 -17.27 10.12
N ARG A 1104 10.49 -16.16 10.81
CA ARG A 1104 9.85 -14.84 10.68
C ARG A 1104 10.91 -13.73 10.57
N PRO A 1105 11.69 -13.71 9.48
CA PRO A 1105 12.67 -12.66 9.26
C PRO A 1105 12.00 -11.29 9.11
N LYS A 1106 12.72 -10.21 9.41
CA LYS A 1106 12.18 -8.84 9.42
C LYS A 1106 11.55 -8.45 8.08
N ALA A 1107 12.18 -8.80 6.96
CA ALA A 1107 11.66 -8.53 5.62
C ALA A 1107 10.26 -9.14 5.42
N LEU A 1108 10.05 -10.39 5.86
CA LEU A 1108 8.75 -11.04 5.78
C LEU A 1108 7.70 -10.33 6.64
N LEU A 1109 8.09 -9.83 7.82
CA LEU A 1109 7.20 -9.10 8.72
C LEU A 1109 6.76 -7.76 8.11
N ILE A 1110 7.69 -7.01 7.52
CA ILE A 1110 7.42 -5.73 6.86
C ILE A 1110 6.51 -5.94 5.63
N GLU A 1111 6.83 -6.92 4.78
CA GLU A 1111 6.00 -7.26 3.61
C GLU A 1111 4.59 -7.72 4.04
N SER A 1112 4.50 -8.58 5.06
CA SER A 1112 3.22 -9.03 5.61
C SER A 1112 2.42 -7.85 6.19
N LEU A 1113 3.07 -6.90 6.86
CA LEU A 1113 2.42 -5.72 7.41
C LEU A 1113 1.91 -4.79 6.31
N ARG A 1114 2.70 -4.57 5.25
CA ARG A 1114 2.33 -3.76 4.09
C ARG A 1114 1.09 -4.32 3.38
N VAL A 1115 1.06 -5.63 3.13
CA VAL A 1115 -0.11 -6.29 2.52
C VAL A 1115 -1.30 -6.26 3.46
N PHE A 1116 -1.10 -6.55 4.74
CA PHE A 1116 -2.16 -6.52 5.74
C PHE A 1116 -2.79 -5.14 5.92
N LEU A 1117 -2.01 -4.05 5.85
CA LEU A 1117 -2.53 -2.67 5.90
C LEU A 1117 -3.45 -2.39 4.71
N ASN A 1118 -3.11 -2.88 3.52
CA ASN A 1118 -3.97 -2.74 2.34
C ASN A 1118 -5.28 -3.53 2.51
N ASP A 1119 -5.21 -4.78 2.98
CA ASP A 1119 -6.40 -5.59 3.25
C ASP A 1119 -7.29 -4.96 4.34
N ALA A 1120 -6.68 -4.40 5.40
CA ALA A 1120 -7.40 -3.70 6.47
C ALA A 1120 -8.06 -2.40 5.98
N GLN A 1121 -7.43 -1.67 5.07
CA GLN A 1121 -8.01 -0.47 4.50
C GLN A 1121 -9.19 -0.78 3.55
N GLU A 1122 -9.17 -1.93 2.87
CA GLU A 1122 -10.34 -2.42 2.13
C GLU A 1122 -11.56 -2.62 3.05
N LEU A 1123 -11.37 -3.06 4.31
CA LEU A 1123 -12.47 -3.13 5.30
C LEU A 1123 -13.04 -1.76 5.63
N VAL A 1124 -12.18 -0.75 5.80
CA VAL A 1124 -12.64 0.63 6.05
C VAL A 1124 -13.47 1.13 4.86
N ASP A 1125 -13.03 0.84 3.63
CA ASP A 1125 -13.78 1.23 2.43
C ASP A 1125 -15.14 0.49 2.32
N LEU A 1126 -15.23 -0.76 2.77
CA LEU A 1126 -16.50 -1.50 2.86
C LEU A 1126 -17.43 -0.95 3.95
N GLU A 1127 -16.87 -0.55 5.09
CA GLU A 1127 -17.61 0.11 6.18
C GLU A 1127 -18.17 1.48 5.73
N GLU A 1128 -17.36 2.25 5.00
CA GLU A 1128 -17.77 3.52 4.39
C GLU A 1128 -18.88 3.33 3.35
N ALA A 1129 -18.78 2.27 2.53
CA ALA A 1129 -19.85 1.86 1.63
C ALA A 1129 -21.08 1.30 2.37
N GLY A 1130 -21.00 1.11 3.69
CA GLY A 1130 -22.05 0.60 4.54
C GLY A 1130 -22.35 -0.88 4.30
N THR A 1131 -21.39 -1.66 3.81
CA THR A 1131 -21.49 -3.13 3.76
C THR A 1131 -21.65 -3.71 5.16
N PHE A 1132 -21.03 -3.06 6.14
CA PHE A 1132 -21.20 -3.30 7.57
C PHE A 1132 -20.93 -2.01 8.37
N ASP A 1133 -21.13 -2.06 9.69
CA ASP A 1133 -20.88 -0.93 10.60
C ASP A 1133 -19.92 -1.30 11.73
N PHE A 1134 -18.97 -0.42 12.02
CA PHE A 1134 -18.35 -0.36 13.34
C PHE A 1134 -19.31 0.32 14.32
N PHE A 1135 -19.47 -0.24 15.51
CA PHE A 1135 -20.49 0.23 16.44
C PHE A 1135 -19.92 1.32 17.33
N ASP A 1136 -20.65 2.43 17.51
CA ASP A 1136 -20.39 3.28 18.66
C ASP A 1136 -20.87 2.57 19.96
N PRO A 1137 -20.40 3.00 21.15
CA PRO A 1137 -20.82 2.38 22.41
C PRO A 1137 -22.34 2.28 22.56
N GLU A 1138 -23.07 3.34 22.26
CA GLU A 1138 -24.52 3.38 22.48
C GLU A 1138 -25.27 2.41 21.54
N LYS A 1139 -24.85 2.29 20.28
CA LYS A 1139 -25.41 1.32 19.33
C LYS A 1139 -25.13 -0.12 19.79
N LEU A 1140 -23.92 -0.41 20.26
CA LEU A 1140 -23.59 -1.75 20.72
C LEU A 1140 -24.29 -2.14 22.02
N GLU A 1141 -24.37 -1.20 22.96
CA GLU A 1141 -25.15 -1.36 24.20
C GLU A 1141 -26.61 -1.66 23.87
N GLY A 1142 -27.21 -0.92 22.93
CA GLY A 1142 -28.57 -1.18 22.45
C GLY A 1142 -28.76 -2.59 21.86
N LEU A 1143 -27.82 -3.07 21.04
CA LEU A 1143 -27.84 -4.45 20.50
C LEU A 1143 -27.80 -5.51 21.61
N LEU A 1144 -26.94 -5.30 22.62
CA LEU A 1144 -26.83 -6.21 23.77
C LEU A 1144 -28.11 -6.21 24.61
N GLU A 1145 -28.66 -5.04 24.92
CA GLU A 1145 -29.88 -4.90 25.70
C GLU A 1145 -31.09 -5.52 25.00
N GLU A 1146 -31.29 -5.24 23.70
CA GLU A 1146 -32.39 -5.78 22.89
C GLU A 1146 -32.35 -7.31 22.82
N THR A 1147 -31.15 -7.89 22.81
CA THR A 1147 -30.96 -9.35 22.76
C THR A 1147 -30.95 -10.02 24.14
N GLY A 1148 -31.18 -9.25 25.20
CA GLY A 1148 -31.39 -9.73 26.57
C GLY A 1148 -30.09 -10.02 27.33
N TRP A 1149 -29.08 -9.19 27.11
CA TRP A 1149 -27.84 -9.18 27.89
C TRP A 1149 -27.87 -8.05 28.92
N ASP A 1150 -27.27 -8.31 30.07
CA ASP A 1150 -26.95 -7.31 31.08
C ASP A 1150 -25.45 -6.99 30.99
N ILE A 1151 -25.14 -5.72 30.78
CA ILE A 1151 -23.76 -5.24 30.63
C ILE A 1151 -23.15 -5.05 32.01
N LEU A 1152 -22.07 -5.78 32.28
CA LEU A 1152 -21.38 -5.78 33.58
C LEU A 1152 -20.21 -4.81 33.61
N ARG A 1153 -19.48 -4.69 32.49
CA ARG A 1153 -18.28 -3.86 32.38
C ARG A 1153 -18.05 -3.40 30.94
N PHE A 1154 -17.54 -2.19 30.83
CA PHE A 1154 -17.05 -1.58 29.59
C PHE A 1154 -15.61 -1.10 29.81
N GLN A 1155 -14.74 -1.31 28.81
CA GLN A 1155 -13.36 -0.82 28.81
C GLN A 1155 -12.92 -0.42 27.39
N PRO A 1156 -12.48 0.82 27.15
CA PRO A 1156 -11.73 1.19 25.95
C PRO A 1156 -10.41 0.41 25.88
N SER A 1157 -10.04 -0.07 24.69
CA SER A 1157 -8.87 -0.93 24.50
C SER A 1157 -8.29 -0.77 23.08
N TYR A 1158 -7.34 -1.64 22.73
CA TYR A 1158 -6.66 -1.68 21.44
C TYR A 1158 -5.83 -0.42 21.15
N GLY A 1159 -4.93 -0.08 22.06
CA GLY A 1159 -3.95 0.99 21.90
C GLY A 1159 -4.38 2.36 22.43
N THR A 1160 -3.50 3.34 22.27
CA THR A 1160 -3.74 4.74 22.66
C THR A 1160 -3.57 5.68 21.46
N PRO A 1161 -4.61 6.46 21.08
CA PRO A 1161 -5.95 6.46 21.65
C PRO A 1161 -6.67 5.12 21.37
N PRO A 1162 -7.69 4.74 22.15
CA PRO A 1162 -8.39 3.47 21.96
C PRO A 1162 -8.98 3.32 20.56
N GLN A 1163 -8.66 2.21 19.89
CA GLN A 1163 -9.20 1.82 18.57
C GLN A 1163 -10.37 0.84 18.65
N GLY A 1164 -10.69 0.36 19.85
CA GLY A 1164 -11.84 -0.48 20.10
C GLY A 1164 -12.21 -0.47 21.57
N TYR A 1165 -13.07 -1.40 21.93
CA TYR A 1165 -13.52 -1.56 23.31
C TYR A 1165 -13.83 -3.03 23.60
N VAL A 1166 -13.87 -3.36 24.89
CA VAL A 1166 -14.21 -4.67 25.43
C VAL A 1166 -15.43 -4.52 26.35
N TYR A 1167 -16.47 -5.27 26.05
CA TYR A 1167 -17.68 -5.42 26.85
C TYR A 1167 -17.69 -6.78 27.53
N VAL A 1168 -18.12 -6.79 28.79
CA VAL A 1168 -18.45 -8.01 29.53
C VAL A 1168 -19.93 -8.00 29.79
N ALA A 1169 -20.61 -9.02 29.30
CA ALA A 1169 -22.05 -9.14 29.39
C ALA A 1169 -22.46 -10.51 29.93
N LYS A 1170 -23.61 -10.57 30.59
CA LYS A 1170 -24.21 -11.80 31.10
C LYS A 1170 -25.64 -11.91 30.58
N ALA A 1171 -26.07 -13.13 30.26
CA ALA A 1171 -27.44 -13.36 29.84
C ALA A 1171 -28.42 -13.01 30.98
N ARG A 1172 -29.44 -12.19 30.71
CA ARG A 1172 -30.48 -11.85 31.69
C ARG A 1172 -31.27 -13.11 32.04
N ASP A 1173 -31.46 -13.37 33.34
CA ASP A 1173 -32.27 -14.48 33.82
C ASP A 1173 -33.73 -14.24 33.43
N THR A 1174 -34.32 -15.16 32.66
CA THR A 1174 -35.74 -15.08 32.22
C THR A 1174 -36.74 -15.40 33.33
N ASN A 1175 -36.30 -15.52 34.59
CA ASN A 1175 -37.16 -15.83 35.71
C ASN A 1175 -37.93 -14.57 36.18
N GLY A 1176 -39.04 -14.31 35.50
CA GLY A 1176 -40.22 -13.67 36.07
C GLY A 1176 -40.30 -12.15 36.00
N LYS A 1177 -40.56 -11.62 34.80
CA LYS A 1177 -41.50 -10.52 34.50
C LYS A 1177 -41.42 -10.20 33.00
N ILE A 1178 -42.40 -10.72 32.25
CA ILE A 1178 -42.89 -10.12 31.00
C ILE A 1178 -44.00 -9.16 31.40
#